data_AF-A0AAD8DR15-F1
#
_entry.id   AF-A0AAD8DR15-F1
#
_cell.length_a   1.000
_cell.length_b   1.000
_cell.length_c   1.000
_cell.angle_alpha   90.00
_cell.angle_beta   90.00
_cell.angle_gamma   90.00
#
_symmetry.space_group_name_H-M   'P 1'
#
loop_
_entity.id
_entity.type
_entity.pdbx_description
1 polymer ?
#
loop_
_entity_poly.entity_id
_entity_poly.type
_entity_poly.pdbx_seq_one_letter_code
_entity_poly.pdbx_strand_id
1 'polypeptide(L)'
;MIPPRFPPLINTIAHFSYGQDTSLTPNYSIKVESTFLAFIIAFACIALVIPAYLLVLGILSLFSRSRYEDELEAGALFPEAESSSCNDRALVVVTLFVVLICCVLISGMAVSNEQARLAASDGRNVVSCACSDIASWLSAAARELHHSLVPPVDLVLHAYKMDLKNVESLLGEPIQQAISSESGIDLVFDSLADIISESEDLSKKISSLRDVSIKAGSLASAASDRIKDLARQLENLKKHCTLKDSPLCDTINTHSLELKMKFDLILHEQQLLELRTLGVENLTRAISTARQEFRTLPSAILAQTTVIREDILRDIENRREAVHVSAKVLSDIVRHLTSGLHTIARQLESSLERVQRYEFARWTLMLACIVTFGFVMMLIILAMLCGCGHAKNHARRTLKVSAFWLCLTSFILWGIVSAVFLIAGHAEVYVCHALWDSQYETLSDLLDRPSPLLVNNEGIFDAMFRDLENITIDVSVKDVLRDCEKDRPAYSVFQLDKILDVNKETSYFEWEELQNDFGRLASSIDVGLLKTISVNFSRLLHEMLIVSDVNIAKYRMDYNVPVVGKDLPSLVDQLENIAAQVTDLTTAGRLETLATRTQRLYLTNIKPLEQLRADVVFKLTELELQLLPFRRKLNISLSHIHTAQFYIDNQGDVIAQKKVSMYISRLVSHAAGWRTHVLISTGKHAARCKPLYAVYDAARTLLCSQYVSSLHGWWVCGFFLGISWCAALTPLCVKLWRAYGRKIRAHEAMTLANLGSGQQETPTTALCDGSNWNTPGPPVPPTRSDSW
;
A
#
# COMPACT_ATOMS: atom_id res chain seq x y z
N MET A 1 -32.24 -2.98 8.65
CA MET A 1 -33.62 -3.44 8.90
C MET A 1 -34.08 -4.17 7.66
N ILE A 2 -34.11 -5.50 7.71
CA ILE A 2 -34.59 -6.36 6.63
C ILE A 2 -36.12 -6.20 6.59
N PRO A 3 -36.75 -5.78 5.48
CA PRO A 3 -38.21 -5.75 5.43
C PRO A 3 -38.73 -7.19 5.54
N PRO A 4 -39.81 -7.42 6.31
CA PRO A 4 -40.33 -8.77 6.50
C PRO A 4 -40.82 -9.30 5.15
N ARG A 5 -40.28 -10.45 4.71
CA ARG A 5 -40.86 -11.27 3.64
C ARG A 5 -42.31 -11.61 4.04
N PHE A 6 -43.30 -10.99 3.39
CA PHE A 6 -44.69 -11.45 3.40
C PHE A 6 -44.85 -12.64 2.42
N PRO A 7 -45.72 -13.63 2.70
CA PRO A 7 -45.31 -14.86 3.38
C PRO A 7 -45.52 -16.12 2.48
N PRO A 8 -45.61 -17.35 3.02
CA PRO A 8 -44.92 -18.57 2.58
C PRO A 8 -45.55 -19.26 1.37
N LEU A 9 -46.58 -18.70 0.73
CA LEU A 9 -47.39 -19.43 -0.26
C LEU A 9 -46.60 -19.71 -1.55
N ILE A 10 -45.82 -18.73 -2.02
CA ILE A 10 -44.93 -18.88 -3.19
C ILE A 10 -43.73 -19.73 -2.82
N ASN A 11 -43.15 -19.55 -1.62
CA ASN A 11 -42.08 -20.42 -1.14
C ASN A 11 -42.55 -21.87 -1.01
N THR A 12 -43.83 -22.13 -0.72
CA THR A 12 -44.42 -23.47 -0.65
C THR A 12 -44.75 -24.02 -2.04
N ILE A 13 -45.21 -23.19 -2.98
CA ILE A 13 -45.37 -23.57 -4.41
C ILE A 13 -44.00 -23.86 -5.05
N ALA A 14 -42.97 -23.10 -4.68
CA ALA A 14 -41.57 -23.35 -5.03
C ALA A 14 -41.07 -24.63 -4.33
N HIS A 15 -41.25 -24.79 -3.01
CA HIS A 15 -40.78 -25.99 -2.29
C HIS A 15 -41.45 -27.30 -2.73
N PHE A 16 -42.71 -27.26 -3.19
CA PHE A 16 -43.41 -28.45 -3.71
C PHE A 16 -42.92 -28.85 -5.11
N SER A 17 -42.19 -27.97 -5.80
CA SER A 17 -41.65 -28.21 -7.15
C SER A 17 -40.12 -28.34 -7.19
N TYR A 18 -39.39 -27.76 -6.23
CA TYR A 18 -37.93 -27.72 -6.16
C TYR A 18 -37.38 -28.96 -5.43
N GLY A 19 -37.23 -30.05 -6.17
CA GLY A 19 -36.16 -31.01 -5.92
C GLY A 19 -34.82 -30.36 -6.29
N GLN A 20 -33.81 -30.63 -5.48
CA GLN A 20 -32.48 -30.03 -5.48
C GLN A 20 -31.67 -30.42 -6.73
N ASP A 21 -31.95 -29.83 -7.91
CA ASP A 21 -31.06 -29.88 -9.08
C ASP A 21 -31.30 -28.67 -10.01
N THR A 22 -30.41 -27.69 -9.90
CA THR A 22 -30.36 -26.46 -10.69
C THR A 22 -29.79 -26.72 -12.08
N SER A 23 -30.63 -27.21 -12.98
CA SER A 23 -30.44 -27.02 -14.43
C SER A 23 -31.81 -26.75 -15.05
N LEU A 24 -31.91 -25.72 -15.89
CA LEU A 24 -33.11 -25.38 -16.68
C LEU A 24 -33.35 -26.48 -17.73
N THR A 25 -33.77 -27.66 -17.29
CA THR A 25 -34.21 -28.71 -18.22
C THR A 25 -35.58 -28.32 -18.79
N PRO A 26 -35.89 -28.69 -20.05
CA PRO A 26 -37.18 -28.40 -20.69
C PRO A 26 -38.37 -28.92 -19.86
N ASN A 27 -38.19 -29.97 -19.06
CA ASN A 27 -39.21 -30.51 -18.16
C ASN A 27 -39.57 -29.55 -17.00
N TYR A 28 -38.62 -28.74 -16.51
CA TYR A 28 -38.89 -27.76 -15.46
C TYR A 28 -39.71 -26.57 -15.95
N SER A 29 -39.37 -26.03 -17.13
CA SER A 29 -40.14 -24.94 -17.73
C SER A 29 -41.60 -25.36 -18.00
N ILE A 30 -41.82 -26.57 -18.52
CA ILE A 30 -43.17 -27.12 -18.75
C ILE A 30 -43.98 -27.23 -17.45
N LYS A 31 -43.33 -27.65 -16.34
CA LYS A 31 -44.01 -27.78 -15.03
C LYS A 31 -44.39 -26.42 -14.44
N VAL A 32 -43.53 -25.41 -14.60
CA VAL A 32 -43.79 -24.03 -14.18
C VAL A 32 -44.95 -23.42 -14.96
N GLU A 33 -44.92 -23.51 -16.30
CA GLU A 33 -45.98 -23.02 -17.19
C GLU A 33 -47.33 -23.70 -16.92
N SER A 34 -47.32 -25.02 -16.72
CA SER A 34 -48.54 -25.78 -16.36
C SER A 34 -49.15 -25.31 -15.05
N THR A 35 -48.31 -24.92 -14.08
CA THR A 35 -48.77 -24.39 -12.79
C THR A 35 -49.41 -23.01 -12.94
N PHE A 36 -48.79 -22.10 -13.70
CA PHE A 36 -49.38 -20.79 -14.00
C PHE A 36 -50.74 -20.91 -14.71
N LEU A 37 -50.84 -21.80 -15.69
CA LEU A 37 -52.08 -22.06 -16.41
C LEU A 37 -53.19 -22.55 -15.46
N ALA A 38 -52.88 -23.47 -14.54
CA ALA A 38 -53.85 -23.98 -13.57
C ALA A 38 -54.42 -22.87 -12.68
N PHE A 39 -53.58 -21.94 -12.21
CA PHE A 39 -54.03 -20.79 -11.42
C PHE A 39 -54.91 -19.82 -12.23
N ILE A 40 -54.56 -19.54 -13.49
CA ILE A 40 -55.39 -18.69 -14.36
C ILE A 40 -56.77 -19.32 -14.60
N ILE A 41 -56.81 -20.63 -14.87
CA ILE A 41 -58.08 -21.35 -15.02
C ILE A 41 -58.90 -21.25 -13.74
N ALA A 42 -58.28 -21.45 -12.57
CA ALA A 42 -58.95 -21.28 -11.28
C ALA A 42 -59.51 -19.86 -11.09
N PHE A 43 -58.72 -18.82 -11.42
CA PHE A 43 -59.14 -17.42 -11.33
C PHE A 43 -60.31 -17.12 -12.28
N ALA A 44 -60.28 -17.65 -13.50
CA ALA A 44 -61.38 -17.54 -14.46
C ALA A 44 -62.66 -18.23 -13.94
N CYS A 45 -62.54 -19.43 -13.35
CA CYS A 45 -63.67 -20.11 -12.72
C CYS A 45 -64.26 -19.30 -11.56
N ILE A 46 -63.42 -18.71 -10.69
CA ILE A 46 -63.89 -17.89 -9.58
C ILE A 46 -64.57 -16.60 -10.08
N ALA A 47 -64.07 -15.99 -11.16
CA ALA A 47 -64.67 -14.81 -11.78
C ALA A 47 -66.13 -15.04 -12.21
N LEU A 48 -66.51 -16.28 -12.55
CA LEU A 48 -67.87 -16.65 -12.97
C LEU A 48 -68.82 -16.95 -11.79
N VAL A 49 -68.32 -17.05 -10.56
CA VAL A 49 -69.14 -17.40 -9.37
C VAL A 49 -70.23 -16.36 -9.09
N ILE A 50 -69.88 -15.07 -9.08
CA ILE A 50 -70.85 -13.99 -8.82
C ILE A 50 -71.88 -13.87 -9.96
N PRO A 51 -71.47 -13.83 -11.25
CA PRO A 51 -72.41 -13.87 -12.38
C PRO A 51 -73.38 -15.06 -12.31
N ALA A 52 -72.86 -16.27 -12.08
CA ALA A 52 -73.68 -17.47 -11.98
C ALA A 52 -74.66 -17.39 -10.79
N TYR A 53 -74.17 -16.94 -9.62
CA TYR A 53 -75.02 -16.76 -8.43
C TYR A 53 -76.16 -15.76 -8.69
N LEU A 54 -75.87 -14.59 -9.26
CA LEU A 54 -76.90 -13.59 -9.56
C LEU A 54 -77.87 -14.04 -10.66
N LEU A 55 -77.39 -14.77 -11.68
CA LEU A 55 -78.21 -15.32 -12.76
C LEU A 55 -79.19 -16.38 -12.22
N VAL A 56 -78.71 -17.31 -11.39
CA VAL A 56 -79.58 -18.31 -10.72
C VAL A 56 -80.66 -17.61 -9.89
N LEU A 57 -80.31 -16.56 -9.15
CA LEU A 57 -81.30 -15.80 -8.38
C LEU A 57 -82.29 -15.02 -9.24
N GLY A 58 -81.85 -14.50 -10.40
CA GLY A 58 -82.72 -13.88 -11.38
C GLY A 58 -83.74 -14.86 -11.95
N ILE A 59 -83.28 -16.05 -12.37
CA ILE A 59 -84.12 -17.14 -12.87
C ILE A 59 -85.12 -17.59 -11.81
N LEU A 60 -84.69 -17.83 -10.57
CA LEU A 60 -85.59 -18.18 -9.46
C LEU A 60 -86.65 -17.10 -9.21
N SER A 61 -86.29 -15.82 -9.36
CA SER A 61 -87.26 -14.72 -9.20
C SER A 61 -88.31 -14.69 -10.31
N LEU A 62 -87.94 -15.04 -11.55
CA LEU A 62 -88.87 -15.13 -12.68
C LEU A 62 -89.86 -16.30 -12.50
N PHE A 63 -89.38 -17.47 -12.08
CA PHE A 63 -90.24 -18.62 -11.76
C PHE A 63 -91.13 -18.38 -10.54
N SER A 64 -90.68 -17.63 -9.54
CA SER A 64 -91.53 -17.25 -8.40
C SER A 64 -92.63 -16.24 -8.76
N ARG A 65 -92.43 -15.45 -9.83
CA ARG A 65 -93.44 -14.50 -10.33
C ARG A 65 -94.57 -15.20 -11.08
N SER A 66 -94.32 -16.40 -11.61
CA SER A 66 -95.34 -17.29 -12.19
C SER A 66 -96.16 -18.04 -11.13
N ARG A 67 -95.76 -18.02 -9.86
CA ARG A 67 -96.48 -18.61 -8.72
C ARG A 67 -97.19 -17.55 -7.85
N TYR A 68 -97.30 -16.32 -8.35
CA TYR A 68 -97.82 -15.17 -7.58
C TYR A 68 -99.32 -14.93 -7.77
N GLU A 69 -100.02 -15.72 -8.59
CA GLU A 69 -101.49 -15.66 -8.68
C GLU A 69 -102.21 -16.62 -7.71
N ASP A 70 -101.54 -17.64 -7.15
CA ASP A 70 -102.19 -18.64 -6.27
C ASP A 70 -102.02 -18.39 -4.76
N GLU A 71 -101.09 -17.53 -4.31
CA GLU A 71 -100.86 -17.26 -2.87
C GLU A 71 -101.60 -16.02 -2.33
N LEU A 72 -102.40 -15.32 -3.14
CA LEU A 72 -103.14 -14.14 -2.70
C LEU A 72 -104.44 -14.48 -1.92
N GLU A 73 -104.89 -15.75 -1.91
CA GLU A 73 -106.12 -16.16 -1.20
C GLU A 73 -105.90 -16.89 0.13
N ALA A 74 -104.66 -17.20 0.55
CA ALA A 74 -104.43 -18.00 1.78
C ALA A 74 -103.69 -17.28 2.93
N GLY A 75 -103.23 -16.04 2.74
CA GLY A 75 -102.29 -15.37 3.66
C GLY A 75 -102.87 -14.34 4.64
N ALA A 76 -104.19 -14.24 4.80
CA ALA A 76 -104.82 -13.17 5.62
C ALA A 76 -104.98 -13.50 7.12
N LEU A 77 -104.46 -14.62 7.62
CA LEU A 77 -104.56 -15.00 9.03
C LEU A 77 -103.18 -15.43 9.55
N PHE A 78 -102.77 -14.88 10.69
CA PHE A 78 -101.50 -15.09 11.43
C PHE A 78 -100.34 -14.14 11.08
N PRO A 79 -100.17 -13.03 11.84
CA PRO A 79 -98.89 -12.34 11.90
C PRO A 79 -97.93 -13.21 12.73
N GLU A 80 -96.95 -13.84 12.10
CA GLU A 80 -95.88 -14.51 12.84
C GLU A 80 -95.03 -13.50 13.64
N ALA A 81 -94.72 -13.94 14.85
CA ALA A 81 -94.21 -13.16 15.97
C ALA A 81 -92.82 -12.52 15.75
N GLU A 82 -92.68 -11.43 16.48
CA GLU A 82 -91.58 -10.48 16.63
C GLU A 82 -90.24 -11.08 17.12
N SER A 83 -89.61 -11.97 16.33
CA SER A 83 -88.24 -12.50 16.61
C SER A 83 -87.15 -11.98 15.65
N SER A 84 -87.50 -11.10 14.71
CA SER A 84 -86.67 -10.75 13.54
C SER A 84 -85.73 -9.55 13.69
N SER A 85 -85.62 -8.93 14.86
CA SER A 85 -84.80 -7.72 15.05
C SER A 85 -83.30 -8.01 15.27
N CYS A 86 -82.96 -9.09 15.99
CA CYS A 86 -81.58 -9.43 16.35
C CYS A 86 -80.76 -9.98 15.16
N ASN A 87 -81.35 -10.87 14.36
CA ASN A 87 -80.69 -11.50 13.21
C ASN A 87 -80.29 -10.48 12.13
N ASP A 88 -81.14 -9.48 11.89
CA ASP A 88 -80.85 -8.43 10.91
C ASP A 88 -79.76 -7.47 11.37
N ARG A 89 -79.68 -7.17 12.68
CA ARG A 89 -78.58 -6.36 13.25
C ARG A 89 -77.26 -7.11 13.16
N ALA A 90 -77.24 -8.40 13.49
CA ALA A 90 -76.07 -9.26 13.33
C ALA A 90 -75.61 -9.33 11.86
N LEU A 91 -76.54 -9.45 10.91
CA LEU A 91 -76.24 -9.47 9.48
C LEU A 91 -75.61 -8.15 8.99
N VAL A 92 -76.08 -7.00 9.47
CA VAL A 92 -75.49 -5.69 9.15
C VAL A 92 -74.08 -5.56 9.74
N VAL A 93 -73.87 -5.98 10.99
CA VAL A 93 -72.53 -5.92 11.64
C VAL A 93 -71.52 -6.82 10.92
N VAL A 94 -71.90 -8.05 10.57
CA VAL A 94 -71.04 -8.97 9.82
C VAL A 94 -70.72 -8.42 8.43
N THR A 95 -71.70 -7.83 7.75
CA THR A 95 -71.47 -7.21 6.43
C THR A 95 -70.54 -6.01 6.53
N LEU A 96 -70.71 -5.17 7.55
CA LEU A 96 -69.83 -4.03 7.81
C LEU A 96 -68.38 -4.49 8.08
N PHE A 97 -68.19 -5.53 8.88
CA PHE A 97 -66.87 -6.11 9.14
C PHE A 97 -66.18 -6.60 7.86
N VAL A 98 -66.92 -7.33 7.01
CA VAL A 98 -66.40 -7.80 5.71
C VAL A 98 -66.07 -6.63 4.78
N VAL A 99 -66.89 -5.58 4.75
CA VAL A 99 -66.62 -4.35 3.98
C VAL A 99 -65.35 -3.65 4.48
N LEU A 100 -65.14 -3.55 5.79
CA LEU A 100 -63.92 -2.98 6.35
C LEU A 100 -62.67 -3.77 5.97
N ILE A 101 -62.73 -5.10 5.98
CA ILE A 101 -61.64 -5.95 5.48
C ILE A 101 -61.38 -5.66 3.99
N CYS A 102 -62.43 -5.58 3.17
CA CYS A 102 -62.30 -5.22 1.76
C CYS A 102 -61.64 -3.83 1.58
N CYS A 103 -62.00 -2.84 2.40
CA CYS A 103 -61.37 -1.53 2.37
C CYS A 103 -59.86 -1.60 2.70
N VAL A 104 -59.46 -2.38 3.71
CA VAL A 104 -58.03 -2.59 4.04
C VAL A 104 -57.29 -3.25 2.87
N LEU A 105 -57.88 -4.25 2.23
CA LEU A 105 -57.28 -4.90 1.05
C LEU A 105 -57.14 -3.93 -0.13
N ILE A 106 -58.15 -3.09 -0.39
CA ILE A 106 -58.10 -2.04 -1.41
C ILE A 106 -56.99 -1.01 -1.09
N SER A 107 -56.84 -0.63 0.18
CA SER A 107 -55.73 0.24 0.62
C SER A 107 -54.36 -0.43 0.42
N GLY A 108 -54.25 -1.73 0.69
CA GLY A 108 -53.04 -2.51 0.41
C GLY A 108 -52.68 -2.54 -1.07
N MET A 109 -53.67 -2.66 -1.95
CA MET A 109 -53.48 -2.54 -3.41
C MET A 109 -53.02 -1.14 -3.82
N ALA A 110 -53.57 -0.08 -3.20
CA ALA A 110 -53.15 1.29 -3.46
C ALA A 110 -51.70 1.54 -3.07
N VAL A 111 -51.30 1.10 -1.87
CA VAL A 111 -49.90 1.20 -1.40
C VAL A 111 -48.98 0.42 -2.34
N SER A 112 -49.34 -0.81 -2.70
CA SER A 112 -48.53 -1.65 -3.60
C SER A 112 -48.37 -1.03 -4.99
N ASN A 113 -49.43 -0.42 -5.53
CA ASN A 113 -49.36 0.26 -6.83
C ASN A 113 -48.44 1.49 -6.79
N GLU A 114 -48.47 2.24 -5.68
CA GLU A 114 -47.61 3.41 -5.50
C GLU A 114 -46.14 3.02 -5.30
N GLN A 115 -45.87 1.99 -4.49
CA GLN A 115 -44.51 1.48 -4.29
C GLN A 115 -43.88 0.98 -5.61
N ALA A 116 -44.65 0.29 -6.46
CA ALA A 116 -44.19 -0.12 -7.78
C ALA A 116 -43.86 1.09 -8.67
N ARG A 117 -44.66 2.17 -8.62
CA ARG A 117 -44.39 3.40 -9.36
C ARG A 117 -43.12 4.10 -8.86
N LEU A 118 -42.94 4.21 -7.55
CA LEU A 118 -41.75 4.82 -6.94
C LEU A 118 -40.49 4.05 -7.35
N ALA A 119 -40.49 2.72 -7.22
CA ALA A 119 -39.38 1.88 -7.65
C ALA A 119 -39.04 2.06 -9.15
N ALA A 120 -40.06 2.13 -10.02
CA ALA A 120 -39.84 2.37 -11.45
C ALA A 120 -39.29 3.78 -11.75
N SER A 121 -39.76 4.79 -11.02
CA SER A 121 -39.27 6.16 -11.14
C SER A 121 -37.81 6.29 -10.69
N ASP A 122 -37.47 5.65 -9.57
CA ASP A 122 -36.12 5.61 -9.01
C ASP A 122 -35.14 4.87 -9.93
N GLY A 123 -35.61 3.95 -10.77
CA GLY A 123 -34.79 3.23 -11.74
C GLY A 123 -33.99 4.13 -12.70
N ARG A 124 -34.52 5.30 -13.07
CA ARG A 124 -33.74 6.25 -13.89
C ARG A 124 -32.53 6.78 -13.14
N ASN A 125 -32.72 7.18 -11.88
CA ASN A 125 -31.65 7.68 -11.04
C ASN A 125 -30.64 6.57 -10.75
N VAL A 126 -31.11 5.36 -10.43
CA VAL A 126 -30.23 4.21 -10.15
C VAL A 126 -29.38 3.83 -11.37
N VAL A 127 -29.93 3.82 -12.59
CA VAL A 127 -29.14 3.54 -13.80
C VAL A 127 -28.12 4.63 -14.08
N SER A 128 -28.50 5.91 -13.94
CA SER A 128 -27.56 7.03 -14.12
C SER A 128 -26.43 6.99 -13.09
N CYS A 129 -26.76 6.77 -11.81
CA CYS A 129 -25.80 6.59 -10.73
C CYS A 129 -24.92 5.36 -10.99
N ALA A 130 -25.48 4.22 -11.39
CA ALA A 130 -24.74 3.00 -11.71
C ALA A 130 -23.69 3.25 -12.81
N CYS A 131 -24.06 3.87 -13.92
CA CYS A 131 -23.11 4.18 -14.99
C CYS A 131 -22.02 5.17 -14.52
N SER A 132 -22.40 6.18 -13.73
CA SER A 132 -21.46 7.15 -13.15
C SER A 132 -20.50 6.50 -12.14
N ASP A 133 -21.00 5.62 -11.29
CA ASP A 133 -20.24 4.91 -10.27
C ASP A 133 -19.27 3.92 -10.90
N ILE A 134 -19.68 3.18 -11.93
CA ILE A 134 -18.78 2.32 -12.70
C ILE A 134 -17.70 3.15 -13.40
N ALA A 135 -18.03 4.28 -14.03
CA ALA A 135 -17.05 5.16 -14.69
C ALA A 135 -16.05 5.78 -13.68
N SER A 136 -16.54 6.20 -12.51
CA SER A 136 -15.72 6.71 -11.42
C SER A 136 -14.80 5.62 -10.87
N TRP A 137 -15.34 4.41 -10.65
CA TRP A 137 -14.57 3.25 -10.22
C TRP A 137 -13.49 2.85 -11.23
N LEU A 138 -13.80 2.79 -12.53
CA LEU A 138 -12.81 2.52 -13.58
C LEU A 138 -11.67 3.54 -13.54
N SER A 139 -12.01 4.82 -13.44
CA SER A 139 -11.03 5.91 -13.34
C SER A 139 -10.18 5.83 -12.08
N ALA A 140 -10.77 5.43 -10.95
CA ALA A 140 -10.05 5.22 -9.69
C ALA A 140 -9.15 3.98 -9.75
N ALA A 141 -9.65 2.87 -10.27
CA ALA A 141 -8.92 1.62 -10.45
C ALA A 141 -7.68 1.81 -11.32
N ALA A 142 -7.81 2.48 -12.48
CA ALA A 142 -6.67 2.79 -13.33
C ALA A 142 -5.64 3.66 -12.63
N ARG A 143 -6.09 4.68 -11.90
CA ARG A 143 -5.21 5.58 -11.17
C ARG A 143 -4.45 4.88 -10.05
N GLU A 144 -5.11 4.03 -9.28
CA GLU A 144 -4.49 3.27 -8.18
C GLU A 144 -3.45 2.26 -8.70
N LEU A 145 -3.76 1.55 -9.78
CA LEU A 145 -2.82 0.66 -10.45
C LEU A 145 -1.63 1.44 -11.02
N HIS A 146 -1.89 2.54 -11.74
CA HIS A 146 -0.83 3.41 -12.26
C HIS A 146 0.06 3.96 -11.14
N HIS A 147 -0.54 4.44 -10.04
CA HIS A 147 0.18 4.95 -8.87
C HIS A 147 0.99 3.87 -8.15
N SER A 148 0.57 2.61 -8.23
CA SER A 148 1.31 1.47 -7.65
C SER A 148 2.58 1.14 -8.44
N LEU A 149 2.63 1.46 -9.73
CA LEU A 149 3.77 1.15 -10.61
C LEU A 149 4.72 2.33 -10.80
N VAL A 150 4.17 3.49 -11.17
CA VAL A 150 4.92 4.59 -11.79
C VAL A 150 5.71 5.45 -10.81
N PRO A 151 5.11 6.12 -9.81
CA PRO A 151 5.88 6.89 -8.83
C PRO A 151 6.95 6.05 -8.10
N PRO A 152 6.69 4.78 -7.71
CA PRO A 152 7.71 3.93 -7.11
C PRO A 152 8.91 3.65 -8.01
N VAL A 153 8.75 3.46 -9.33
CA VAL A 153 9.90 3.26 -10.24
C VAL A 153 10.72 4.54 -10.40
N ASP A 154 10.07 5.71 -10.41
CA ASP A 154 10.79 7.01 -10.40
C ASP A 154 11.66 7.15 -9.14
N LEU A 155 11.16 6.65 -7.99
CA LEU A 155 11.92 6.63 -6.74
C LEU A 155 13.12 5.67 -6.80
N VAL A 156 12.99 4.52 -7.45
CA VAL A 156 14.11 3.59 -7.69
C VAL A 156 15.20 4.27 -8.50
N LEU A 157 14.85 4.92 -9.62
CA LEU A 157 15.81 5.68 -10.42
C LEU A 157 16.51 6.74 -9.57
N HIS A 158 15.77 7.48 -8.74
CA HIS A 158 16.35 8.48 -7.84
C HIS A 158 17.32 7.86 -6.83
N ALA A 159 16.97 6.71 -6.23
CA ALA A 159 17.82 6.00 -5.29
C ALA A 159 19.11 5.51 -5.96
N TYR A 160 19.02 4.94 -7.17
CA TYR A 160 20.20 4.57 -7.97
C TYR A 160 21.07 5.79 -8.28
N LYS A 161 20.47 6.90 -8.73
CA LYS A 161 21.21 8.14 -9.02
C LYS A 161 21.95 8.67 -7.80
N MET A 162 21.32 8.63 -6.62
CA MET A 162 21.94 9.05 -5.37
C MET A 162 23.08 8.13 -4.96
N ASP A 163 22.89 6.81 -5.03
CA ASP A 163 23.93 5.85 -4.64
C ASP A 163 25.12 5.89 -5.62
N LEU A 164 24.87 5.87 -6.93
CA LEU A 164 25.91 5.93 -7.98
C LEU A 164 26.69 7.25 -7.97
N LYS A 165 26.06 8.36 -7.57
CA LYS A 165 26.74 9.64 -7.37
C LYS A 165 27.66 9.63 -6.14
N ASN A 166 27.27 8.91 -5.10
CA ASN A 166 27.97 8.84 -3.81
C ASN A 166 28.91 7.63 -3.67
N VAL A 167 29.38 7.05 -4.79
CA VAL A 167 30.25 5.86 -4.82
C VAL A 167 31.54 6.02 -4.01
N GLU A 168 32.10 7.22 -3.96
CA GLU A 168 33.27 7.49 -3.13
C GLU A 168 33.00 7.15 -1.66
N SER A 169 31.89 7.63 -1.10
CA SER A 169 31.49 7.35 0.29
C SER A 169 30.86 5.97 0.51
N LEU A 170 30.11 5.45 -0.46
CA LEU A 170 29.34 4.20 -0.30
C LEU A 170 30.12 2.95 -0.70
N LEU A 171 31.22 3.10 -1.43
CA LEU A 171 32.04 1.99 -1.90
C LEU A 171 33.54 2.25 -1.67
N GLY A 172 34.05 3.41 -2.07
CA GLY A 172 35.46 3.75 -1.96
C GLY A 172 35.98 3.79 -0.51
N GLU A 173 35.34 4.57 0.35
CA GLU A 173 35.66 4.66 1.78
C GLU A 173 35.51 3.31 2.51
N PRO A 174 34.42 2.52 2.33
CA PRO A 174 34.32 1.18 2.90
C PRO A 174 35.41 0.21 2.48
N ILE A 175 35.92 0.31 1.24
CA ILE A 175 37.07 -0.48 0.77
C ILE A 175 38.34 -0.02 1.50
N GLN A 176 38.60 1.28 1.51
CA GLN A 176 39.77 1.86 2.18
C GLN A 176 39.80 1.50 3.67
N GLN A 177 38.68 1.66 4.39
CA GLN A 177 38.59 1.33 5.81
C GLN A 177 38.81 -0.16 6.08
N ALA A 178 38.24 -1.05 5.24
CA ALA A 178 38.44 -2.48 5.40
C ALA A 178 39.90 -2.87 5.17
N ILE A 179 40.53 -2.34 4.11
CA ILE A 179 41.96 -2.55 3.86
C ILE A 179 42.79 -2.01 5.03
N SER A 180 42.50 -0.81 5.54
CA SER A 180 43.22 -0.24 6.69
C SER A 180 43.12 -1.15 7.93
N SER A 181 41.90 -1.55 8.29
CA SER A 181 41.64 -2.33 9.49
C SER A 181 42.21 -3.75 9.43
N GLU A 182 42.20 -4.39 8.25
CA GLU A 182 42.62 -5.77 8.10
C GLU A 182 44.13 -5.91 7.80
N SER A 183 44.72 -4.97 7.04
CA SER A 183 46.16 -4.99 6.74
C SER A 183 47.02 -4.41 7.86
N GLY A 184 46.44 -3.55 8.72
CA GLY A 184 47.20 -2.80 9.72
C GLY A 184 48.10 -1.70 9.14
N ILE A 185 47.84 -1.22 7.91
CA ILE A 185 48.68 -0.19 7.28
C ILE A 185 48.71 1.13 8.06
N ASP A 186 47.68 1.46 8.83
CA ASP A 186 47.69 2.64 9.70
C ASP A 186 48.72 2.49 10.83
N LEU A 187 48.84 1.29 11.42
CA LEU A 187 49.89 0.98 12.41
C LEU A 187 51.28 1.09 11.79
N VAL A 188 51.43 0.73 10.51
CA VAL A 188 52.67 0.92 9.77
C VAL A 188 53.00 2.42 9.65
N PHE A 189 52.03 3.24 9.25
CA PHE A 189 52.25 4.69 9.14
C PHE A 189 52.57 5.35 10.48
N ASP A 190 51.99 4.90 11.58
CA ASP A 190 52.30 5.39 12.93
C ASP A 190 53.69 4.97 13.38
N SER A 191 54.06 3.69 13.19
CA SER A 191 55.40 3.17 13.49
C SER A 191 56.50 3.89 12.69
N LEU A 192 56.18 4.30 11.46
CA LEU A 192 57.08 5.06 10.60
C LEU A 192 57.24 6.52 11.05
N ALA A 193 56.18 7.16 11.56
CA ALA A 193 56.27 8.51 12.14
C ALA A 193 57.17 8.53 13.39
N ASP A 194 57.07 7.48 14.19
CA ASP A 194 57.92 7.21 15.34
C ASP A 194 59.41 7.09 14.96
N ILE A 195 59.71 6.35 13.87
CA ILE A 195 61.09 6.23 13.34
C ILE A 195 61.64 7.59 12.90
N ILE A 196 60.81 8.45 12.29
CA ILE A 196 61.24 9.80 11.90
C ILE A 196 61.69 10.60 13.13
N SER A 197 60.88 10.59 14.20
CA SER A 197 61.20 11.31 15.43
C SER A 197 62.49 10.82 16.07
N GLU A 198 62.69 9.50 16.16
CA GLU A 198 63.93 8.91 16.68
C GLU A 198 65.14 9.19 15.79
N SER A 199 64.96 9.19 14.47
CA SER A 199 66.02 9.54 13.52
C SER A 199 66.44 11.01 13.64
N GLU A 200 65.52 11.92 13.95
CA GLU A 200 65.83 13.33 14.18
C GLU A 200 66.67 13.51 15.46
N ASP A 201 66.29 12.84 16.54
CA ASP A 201 67.04 12.86 17.80
C ASP A 201 68.45 12.27 17.62
N LEU A 202 68.56 11.16 16.88
CA LEU A 202 69.83 10.53 16.55
C LEU A 202 70.74 11.48 15.75
N SER A 203 70.19 12.18 14.75
CA SER A 203 70.92 13.17 13.97
C SER A 203 71.42 14.35 14.82
N LYS A 204 70.63 14.81 15.80
CA LYS A 204 71.04 15.83 16.78
C LYS A 204 72.19 15.35 17.65
N LYS A 205 72.13 14.11 18.15
CA LYS A 205 73.21 13.53 18.99
C LYS A 205 74.51 13.32 18.20
N ILE A 206 74.43 12.85 16.96
CA ILE A 206 75.60 12.74 16.08
C ILE A 206 76.21 14.11 15.81
N SER A 207 75.37 15.13 15.56
CA SER A 207 75.85 16.50 15.36
C SER A 207 76.54 17.05 16.61
N SER A 208 75.95 16.84 17.79
CA SER A 208 76.54 17.23 19.07
C SER A 208 77.87 16.52 19.35
N LEU A 209 77.97 15.21 19.10
CA LEU A 209 79.21 14.45 19.19
C LEU A 209 80.28 15.04 18.28
N ARG A 210 79.93 15.33 17.02
CA ARG A 210 80.83 15.92 16.04
C ARG A 210 81.37 17.28 16.50
N ASP A 211 80.51 18.15 17.02
CA ASP A 211 80.90 19.49 17.48
C ASP A 211 81.91 19.41 18.64
N VAL A 212 81.67 18.51 19.62
CA VAL A 212 82.60 18.28 20.74
C VAL A 212 83.91 17.67 20.22
N SER A 213 83.87 16.71 19.31
CA SER A 213 85.06 16.10 18.72
C SER A 213 85.90 17.08 17.88
N ILE A 214 85.28 18.00 17.14
CA ILE A 214 85.98 19.08 16.41
C ILE A 214 86.69 20.00 17.40
N LYS A 215 85.99 20.42 18.47
CA LYS A 215 86.56 21.28 19.52
C LYS A 215 87.74 20.58 20.20
N ALA A 216 87.58 19.31 20.56
CA ALA A 216 88.64 18.48 21.14
C ALA A 216 89.84 18.33 20.19
N GLY A 217 89.60 18.07 18.90
CA GLY A 217 90.65 17.97 17.87
C GLY A 217 91.47 19.25 17.72
N SER A 218 90.82 20.42 17.73
CA SER A 218 91.51 21.71 17.65
C SER A 218 92.42 21.96 18.86
N LEU A 219 91.94 21.65 20.07
CA LEU A 219 92.69 21.79 21.31
C LEU A 219 93.81 20.74 21.42
N ALA A 220 93.55 19.52 20.96
CA ALA A 220 94.53 18.43 20.90
C ALA A 220 95.70 18.77 19.98
N SER A 221 95.43 19.34 18.81
CA SER A 221 96.49 19.80 17.88
C SER A 221 97.38 20.85 18.55
N ALA A 222 96.77 21.88 19.14
CA ALA A 222 97.49 22.93 19.87
C ALA A 222 98.27 22.39 21.09
N ALA A 223 97.71 21.41 21.80
CA ALA A 223 98.36 20.74 22.93
C ALA A 223 99.56 19.89 22.47
N SER A 224 99.40 19.13 21.37
CA SER A 224 100.47 18.32 20.76
C SER A 224 101.68 19.19 20.38
N ASP A 225 101.46 20.33 19.74
CA ASP A 225 102.56 21.22 19.35
C ASP A 225 103.30 21.79 20.56
N ARG A 226 102.56 22.18 21.61
CA ARG A 226 103.16 22.66 22.87
C ARG A 226 103.88 21.55 23.65
N ILE A 227 103.36 20.31 23.62
CA ILE A 227 104.03 19.13 24.21
C ILE A 227 105.34 18.85 23.47
N LYS A 228 105.33 18.86 22.12
CA LYS A 228 106.55 18.66 21.31
C LYS A 228 107.59 19.74 21.58
N ASP A 229 107.17 20.99 21.68
CA ASP A 229 108.05 22.10 22.06
C ASP A 229 108.63 21.91 23.47
N LEU A 230 107.81 21.52 24.45
CA LEU A 230 108.26 21.20 25.80
C LEU A 230 109.27 20.04 25.82
N ALA A 231 109.01 18.95 25.09
CA ALA A 231 109.94 17.82 24.96
C ALA A 231 111.28 18.28 24.39
N ARG A 232 111.25 19.12 23.34
CA ARG A 232 112.46 19.66 22.71
C ARG A 232 113.24 20.58 23.65
N GLN A 233 112.55 21.41 24.44
CA GLN A 233 113.18 22.30 25.42
C GLN A 233 113.81 21.51 26.57
N LEU A 234 113.15 20.45 27.05
CA LEU A 234 113.69 19.55 28.07
C LEU A 234 114.93 18.78 27.55
N GLU A 235 114.91 18.28 26.32
CA GLU A 235 116.09 17.63 25.72
C GLU A 235 117.24 18.60 25.47
N ASN A 236 116.95 19.82 25.04
CA ASN A 236 117.97 20.85 24.92
C ASN A 236 118.55 21.22 26.28
N LEU A 237 117.75 21.23 27.36
CA LEU A 237 118.24 21.51 28.71
C LEU A 237 119.22 20.43 29.18
N LYS A 238 118.90 19.13 28.98
CA LYS A 238 119.80 18.03 29.36
C LYS A 238 121.21 18.18 28.78
N LYS A 239 121.32 18.62 27.53
CA LYS A 239 122.60 18.83 26.84
C LYS A 239 123.47 19.94 27.47
N HIS A 240 122.87 20.84 28.23
CA HIS A 240 123.56 21.96 28.89
C HIS A 240 123.80 21.72 30.39
N CYS A 241 123.40 20.56 30.94
CA CYS A 241 123.69 20.23 32.34
C CYS A 241 125.19 20.00 32.56
N THR A 242 125.71 20.48 33.69
CA THR A 242 127.12 20.29 34.04
C THR A 242 127.41 18.81 34.35
N LEU A 243 128.68 18.37 34.23
CA LEU A 243 129.08 16.99 34.51
C LEU A 243 128.69 16.51 35.92
N LYS A 244 128.55 17.43 36.88
CA LYS A 244 128.15 17.15 38.27
C LYS A 244 126.64 16.94 38.41
N ASP A 245 125.85 17.66 37.62
CA ASP A 245 124.37 17.65 37.66
C ASP A 245 123.74 16.70 36.61
N SER A 246 124.55 16.14 35.69
CA SER A 246 124.12 15.18 34.65
C SER A 246 123.25 14.02 35.18
N PRO A 247 123.62 13.29 36.25
CA PRO A 247 122.80 12.16 36.73
C PRO A 247 121.43 12.60 37.23
N LEU A 248 121.25 13.85 37.67
CA LEU A 248 119.95 14.41 38.05
C LEU A 248 119.12 14.77 36.81
N CYS A 249 119.72 15.43 35.81
CA CYS A 249 119.05 15.80 34.57
C CYS A 249 118.61 14.60 33.72
N ASP A 250 119.39 13.51 33.73
CA ASP A 250 119.11 12.29 32.96
C ASP A 250 117.88 11.53 33.49
N THR A 251 117.44 11.78 34.73
CA THR A 251 116.21 11.20 35.29
C THR A 251 114.92 11.71 34.60
N ILE A 252 115.00 12.83 33.86
CA ILE A 252 113.85 13.43 33.19
C ILE A 252 113.54 12.64 31.91
N ASN A 253 112.63 11.67 31.94
CA ASN A 253 112.24 10.95 30.72
C ASN A 253 111.39 11.82 29.79
N THR A 254 111.86 12.08 28.57
CA THR A 254 111.18 12.88 27.53
C THR A 254 110.53 12.00 26.45
N HIS A 255 110.90 10.72 26.34
CA HIS A 255 110.42 9.80 25.30
C HIS A 255 108.93 9.50 25.40
N SER A 256 108.32 9.65 26.57
CA SER A 256 106.88 9.46 26.79
C SER A 256 106.07 10.77 26.73
N LEU A 257 106.71 11.90 26.41
CA LEU A 257 106.07 13.21 26.34
C LEU A 257 105.42 13.43 24.95
N GLU A 258 104.39 12.65 24.67
CA GLU A 258 103.60 12.75 23.44
C GLU A 258 102.09 12.64 23.74
N LEU A 259 101.29 13.27 22.89
CA LEU A 259 99.84 13.13 22.94
C LEU A 259 99.46 11.77 22.36
N LYS A 260 98.73 10.95 23.13
CA LYS A 260 98.37 9.58 22.71
C LYS A 260 97.01 9.47 22.01
N MET A 261 96.16 10.49 22.11
CA MET A 261 94.78 10.45 21.59
C MET A 261 94.57 11.25 20.29
N LYS A 262 93.67 10.73 19.45
CA LYS A 262 93.26 11.28 18.16
C LYS A 262 91.74 11.45 18.11
N PHE A 263 91.27 12.69 17.98
CA PHE A 263 89.83 13.02 18.00
C PHE A 263 89.18 13.07 16.61
N ASP A 264 89.98 12.91 15.55
CA ASP A 264 89.58 12.99 14.16
C ASP A 264 88.98 11.69 13.60
N LEU A 265 89.27 10.54 14.21
CA LEU A 265 88.82 9.23 13.72
C LEU A 265 87.29 9.13 13.62
N ILE A 266 86.57 9.59 14.64
CA ILE A 266 85.09 9.57 14.67
C ILE A 266 84.46 10.56 13.68
N LEU A 267 85.18 11.62 13.30
CA LEU A 267 84.69 12.65 12.36
C LEU A 267 84.61 12.15 10.91
N HIS A 268 85.30 11.05 10.61
CA HIS A 268 85.40 10.44 9.28
C HIS A 268 84.66 9.09 9.18
N GLU A 269 83.94 8.67 10.23
CA GLU A 269 83.14 7.45 10.20
C GLU A 269 81.96 7.62 9.23
N GLN A 270 82.05 6.97 8.06
CA GLN A 270 81.09 7.15 6.96
C GLN A 270 79.66 6.83 7.41
N GLN A 271 79.49 5.77 8.19
CA GLN A 271 78.17 5.37 8.67
C GLN A 271 77.50 6.46 9.53
N LEU A 272 78.26 7.15 10.39
CA LEU A 272 77.71 8.25 11.21
C LEU A 272 77.38 9.49 10.38
N LEU A 273 78.16 9.79 9.34
CA LEU A 273 77.83 10.87 8.42
C LEU A 273 76.56 10.55 7.63
N GLU A 274 76.44 9.31 7.14
CA GLU A 274 75.28 8.86 6.39
C GLU A 274 74.03 8.85 7.28
N LEU A 275 74.10 8.33 8.51
CA LEU A 275 72.98 8.29 9.46
C LEU A 275 72.46 9.69 9.81
N ARG A 276 73.36 10.68 9.84
CA ARG A 276 73.01 12.09 10.03
C ARG A 276 72.20 12.65 8.85
N THR A 277 72.52 12.22 7.62
CA THR A 277 71.95 12.75 6.36
C THR A 277 70.77 11.96 5.80
N LEU A 278 70.71 10.64 6.03
CA LEU A 278 69.78 9.70 5.38
C LEU A 278 68.31 9.90 5.79
N GLY A 279 68.06 10.42 6.99
CA GLY A 279 66.86 10.04 7.71
C GLY A 279 65.60 10.82 7.39
N VAL A 280 65.62 12.10 7.76
CA VAL A 280 64.38 12.76 8.16
C VAL A 280 63.58 13.22 6.96
N GLU A 281 64.16 13.99 6.04
CA GLU A 281 63.40 14.58 4.92
C GLU A 281 62.95 13.55 3.88
N ASN A 282 63.83 12.60 3.54
CA ASN A 282 63.52 11.59 2.53
C ASN A 282 62.47 10.59 3.03
N LEU A 283 62.58 10.14 4.28
CA LEU A 283 61.59 9.24 4.88
C LEU A 283 60.24 9.96 5.09
N THR A 284 60.26 11.20 5.57
CA THR A 284 59.04 12.02 5.71
C THR A 284 58.31 12.18 4.38
N ARG A 285 59.05 12.44 3.28
CA ARG A 285 58.48 12.54 1.93
C ARG A 285 57.92 11.20 1.45
N ALA A 286 58.64 10.09 1.65
CA ALA A 286 58.17 8.77 1.22
C ALA A 286 56.87 8.35 1.95
N ILE A 287 56.78 8.59 3.26
CA ILE A 287 55.59 8.29 4.06
C ILE A 287 54.43 9.21 3.68
N SER A 288 54.68 10.51 3.46
CA SER A 288 53.61 11.43 3.09
C SER A 288 53.03 11.10 1.70
N THR A 289 53.87 10.71 0.74
CA THR A 289 53.42 10.20 -0.56
C THR A 289 52.59 8.94 -0.42
N ALA A 290 53.07 7.94 0.33
CA ALA A 290 52.34 6.69 0.56
C ALA A 290 50.99 6.93 1.26
N ARG A 291 50.96 7.75 2.31
CA ARG A 291 49.70 8.11 3.00
C ARG A 291 48.73 8.84 2.06
N GLN A 292 49.24 9.68 1.16
CA GLN A 292 48.41 10.36 0.17
C GLN A 292 47.85 9.36 -0.86
N GLU A 293 48.67 8.45 -1.40
CA GLU A 293 48.21 7.39 -2.31
C GLU A 293 47.10 6.54 -1.68
N PHE A 294 47.29 6.11 -0.43
CA PHE A 294 46.26 5.38 0.31
C PHE A 294 44.97 6.21 0.47
N ARG A 295 45.10 7.50 0.79
CA ARG A 295 43.96 8.42 0.93
C ARG A 295 43.20 8.64 -0.38
N THR A 296 43.88 8.57 -1.53
CA THR A 296 43.24 8.75 -2.83
C THR A 296 42.48 7.53 -3.35
N LEU A 297 42.56 6.38 -2.67
CA LEU A 297 41.88 5.15 -3.09
C LEU A 297 40.37 5.33 -3.37
N PRO A 298 39.57 6.01 -2.52
CA PRO A 298 38.15 6.24 -2.80
C PRO A 298 37.92 7.03 -4.10
N SER A 299 38.71 8.07 -4.33
CA SER A 299 38.65 8.88 -5.56
C SER A 299 39.12 8.12 -6.81
N ALA A 300 40.07 7.19 -6.67
CA ALA A 300 40.49 6.31 -7.76
C ALA A 300 39.36 5.33 -8.14
N ILE A 301 38.67 4.75 -7.16
CA ILE A 301 37.50 3.89 -7.40
C ILE A 301 36.36 4.68 -8.06
N LEU A 302 36.14 5.93 -7.64
CA LEU A 302 35.19 6.84 -8.28
C LEU A 302 35.53 7.02 -9.78
N ALA A 303 36.80 7.26 -10.11
CA ALA A 303 37.25 7.43 -11.48
C ALA A 303 37.09 6.13 -12.31
N GLN A 304 37.55 4.99 -11.77
CA GLN A 304 37.48 3.67 -12.42
C GLN A 304 36.05 3.26 -12.79
N THR A 305 35.07 3.64 -11.98
CA THR A 305 33.67 3.20 -12.15
C THR A 305 32.81 4.17 -12.98
N THR A 306 33.35 5.29 -13.48
CA THR A 306 32.55 6.35 -14.14
C THR A 306 31.67 5.85 -15.27
N VAL A 307 32.24 5.12 -16.24
CA VAL A 307 31.50 4.63 -17.42
C VAL A 307 30.40 3.64 -17.03
N ILE A 308 30.72 2.68 -16.15
CA ILE A 308 29.76 1.64 -15.75
C ILE A 308 28.60 2.22 -14.95
N ARG A 309 28.84 3.27 -14.14
CA ARG A 309 27.78 3.97 -13.41
C ARG A 309 26.81 4.69 -14.36
N GLU A 310 27.32 5.27 -15.44
CA GLU A 310 26.48 5.88 -16.48
C GLU A 310 25.67 4.82 -17.24
N ASP A 311 26.28 3.67 -17.56
CA ASP A 311 25.59 2.55 -18.20
C ASP A 311 24.45 2.00 -17.29
N ILE A 312 24.73 1.71 -16.01
CA ILE A 312 23.71 1.27 -15.03
C ILE A 312 22.56 2.28 -14.93
N LEU A 313 22.87 3.58 -14.88
CA LEU A 313 21.84 4.61 -14.78
C LEU A 313 20.95 4.64 -16.02
N ARG A 314 21.55 4.50 -17.22
CA ARG A 314 20.83 4.44 -18.49
C ARG A 314 19.93 3.19 -18.56
N ASP A 315 20.40 2.05 -18.08
CA ASP A 315 19.61 0.81 -18.07
C ASP A 315 18.36 0.96 -17.19
N ILE A 316 18.50 1.55 -16.00
CA ILE A 316 17.36 1.83 -15.12
C ILE A 316 16.41 2.87 -15.73
N GLU A 317 16.93 3.90 -16.40
CA GLU A 317 16.10 4.89 -17.11
C GLU A 317 15.29 4.24 -18.26
N ASN A 318 15.93 3.37 -19.05
CA ASN A 318 15.25 2.63 -20.12
C ASN A 318 14.13 1.74 -19.57
N ARG A 319 14.39 1.07 -18.44
CA ARG A 319 13.38 0.22 -17.76
C ARG A 319 12.26 1.06 -17.17
N ARG A 320 12.56 2.21 -16.57
CA ARG A 320 11.56 3.18 -16.11
C ARG A 320 10.65 3.60 -17.27
N GLU A 321 11.19 4.01 -18.41
CA GLU A 321 10.39 4.43 -19.56
C GLU A 321 9.51 3.30 -20.09
N ALA A 322 10.03 2.06 -20.15
CA ALA A 322 9.23 0.89 -20.50
C ALA A 322 8.03 0.68 -19.56
N VAL A 323 8.24 0.82 -18.24
CA VAL A 323 7.16 0.74 -17.24
C VAL A 323 6.13 1.85 -17.43
N HIS A 324 6.56 3.09 -17.73
CA HIS A 324 5.64 4.21 -18.02
C HIS A 324 4.78 3.93 -19.25
N VAL A 325 5.36 3.38 -20.31
CA VAL A 325 4.65 2.98 -21.54
C VAL A 325 3.65 1.85 -21.24
N SER A 326 4.07 0.78 -20.56
CA SER A 326 3.20 -0.34 -20.19
C SER A 326 2.03 0.10 -19.28
N ALA A 327 2.28 1.00 -18.31
CA ALA A 327 1.24 1.54 -17.43
C ALA A 327 0.24 2.46 -18.15
N LYS A 328 0.61 3.05 -19.30
CA LYS A 328 -0.26 3.94 -20.09
C LYS A 328 -1.43 3.19 -20.73
N VAL A 329 -1.24 1.92 -21.10
CA VAL A 329 -2.29 1.05 -21.68
C VAL A 329 -3.56 1.04 -20.81
N LEU A 330 -3.40 1.06 -19.49
CA LEU A 330 -4.52 1.08 -18.55
C LEU A 330 -5.36 2.37 -18.65
N SER A 331 -4.73 3.51 -18.90
CA SER A 331 -5.43 4.78 -19.07
C SER A 331 -6.21 4.81 -20.39
N ASP A 332 -5.66 4.22 -21.46
CA ASP A 332 -6.34 4.11 -22.75
C ASP A 332 -7.58 3.20 -22.67
N ILE A 333 -7.46 2.06 -21.98
CA ILE A 333 -8.59 1.15 -21.70
C ILE A 333 -9.71 1.88 -20.94
N VAL A 334 -9.37 2.57 -19.85
CA VAL A 334 -10.38 3.27 -19.05
C VAL A 334 -11.04 4.41 -19.81
N ARG A 335 -10.30 5.11 -20.67
CA ARG A 335 -10.88 6.16 -21.53
C ARG A 335 -11.89 5.55 -22.51
N HIS A 336 -11.58 4.39 -23.08
CA HIS A 336 -12.49 3.68 -23.98
C HIS A 336 -13.73 3.18 -23.25
N LEU A 337 -13.57 2.47 -22.14
CA LEU A 337 -14.69 1.92 -21.35
C LEU A 337 -15.59 3.02 -20.79
N THR A 338 -15.03 4.11 -20.27
CA THR A 338 -15.80 5.26 -19.78
C THR A 338 -16.62 5.90 -20.90
N SER A 339 -16.04 6.03 -22.10
CA SER A 339 -16.77 6.53 -23.28
C SER A 339 -17.90 5.58 -23.71
N GLY A 340 -17.64 4.27 -23.69
CA GLY A 340 -18.66 3.24 -23.95
C GLY A 340 -19.81 3.31 -22.95
N LEU A 341 -19.51 3.42 -21.65
CA LEU A 341 -20.50 3.57 -20.57
C LEU A 341 -21.35 4.83 -20.74
N HIS A 342 -20.78 5.97 -21.13
CA HIS A 342 -21.56 7.17 -21.43
C HIS A 342 -22.51 6.98 -22.62
N THR A 343 -22.10 6.20 -23.62
CA THR A 343 -22.94 5.87 -24.78
C THR A 343 -24.09 4.96 -24.37
N ILE A 344 -23.81 3.92 -23.59
CA ILE A 344 -24.81 3.01 -23.02
C ILE A 344 -25.78 3.77 -22.11
N ALA A 345 -25.28 4.66 -21.25
CA ALA A 345 -26.11 5.46 -20.36
C ALA A 345 -27.15 6.30 -21.14
N ARG A 346 -26.74 6.93 -22.25
CA ARG A 346 -27.68 7.68 -23.13
C ARG A 346 -28.69 6.76 -23.82
N GLN A 347 -28.27 5.58 -24.27
CA GLN A 347 -29.20 4.61 -24.87
C GLN A 347 -30.21 4.07 -23.85
N LEU A 348 -29.75 3.76 -22.63
CA LEU A 348 -30.61 3.32 -21.54
C LEU A 348 -31.57 4.41 -21.10
N GLU A 349 -31.14 5.68 -21.04
CA GLU A 349 -32.03 6.81 -20.72
C GLU A 349 -33.20 6.90 -21.70
N SER A 350 -32.95 6.76 -23.01
CA SER A 350 -34.01 6.75 -24.03
C SER A 350 -34.97 5.55 -23.88
N SER A 351 -34.47 4.41 -23.42
CA SER A 351 -35.28 3.21 -23.18
C SER A 351 -36.10 3.33 -21.90
N LEU A 352 -35.54 3.95 -20.87
CA LEU A 352 -36.20 4.22 -19.59
C LEU A 352 -37.37 5.19 -19.76
N GLU A 353 -37.29 6.17 -20.65
CA GLU A 353 -38.45 7.01 -21.00
C GLU A 353 -39.63 6.19 -21.54
N ARG A 354 -39.35 5.13 -22.30
CA ARG A 354 -40.39 4.21 -22.78
C ARG A 354 -40.99 3.40 -21.64
N VAL A 355 -40.16 2.91 -20.73
CA VAL A 355 -40.59 2.19 -19.52
C VAL A 355 -41.44 3.10 -18.64
N GLN A 356 -41.04 4.35 -18.41
CA GLN A 356 -41.81 5.32 -17.62
C GLN A 356 -43.19 5.61 -18.21
N ARG A 357 -43.31 5.69 -19.55
CA ARG A 357 -44.63 5.84 -20.20
C ARG A 357 -45.51 4.61 -19.98
N TYR A 358 -44.96 3.41 -20.13
CA TYR A 358 -45.68 2.17 -19.85
C TYR A 358 -46.10 2.08 -18.38
N GLU A 359 -45.20 2.43 -17.47
CA GLU A 359 -45.46 2.43 -16.03
C GLU A 359 -46.51 3.46 -15.61
N PHE A 360 -46.49 4.64 -16.20
CA PHE A 360 -47.54 5.64 -15.96
C PHE A 360 -48.92 5.13 -16.42
N ALA A 361 -48.99 4.47 -17.58
CA ALA A 361 -50.22 3.85 -18.06
C ALA A 361 -50.69 2.71 -17.14
N ARG A 362 -49.78 1.82 -16.72
CA ARG A 362 -50.04 0.73 -15.75
C ARG A 362 -50.57 1.29 -14.43
N TRP A 363 -49.89 2.29 -13.86
CA TRP A 363 -50.26 2.93 -12.60
C TRP A 363 -51.65 3.57 -12.69
N THR A 364 -51.93 4.29 -13.79
CA THR A 364 -53.24 4.94 -14.01
C THR A 364 -54.37 3.91 -14.14
N LEU A 365 -54.15 2.83 -14.89
CA LEU A 365 -55.12 1.74 -15.03
C LEU A 365 -55.42 1.08 -13.68
N MET A 366 -54.40 0.78 -12.88
CA MET A 366 -54.57 0.18 -11.56
C MET A 366 -55.24 1.14 -10.58
N LEU A 367 -54.91 2.43 -10.62
CA LEU A 367 -55.57 3.45 -9.81
C LEU A 367 -57.05 3.57 -10.16
N ALA A 368 -57.41 3.58 -11.45
CA ALA A 368 -58.80 3.60 -11.88
C ALA A 368 -59.58 2.39 -11.35
N CYS A 369 -58.96 1.20 -11.38
CA CYS A 369 -59.55 -0.01 -10.80
C CYS A 369 -59.77 0.15 -9.28
N ILE A 370 -58.76 0.60 -8.54
CA ILE A 370 -58.85 0.85 -7.08
C ILE A 370 -60.00 1.83 -6.76
N VAL A 371 -60.12 2.93 -7.52
CA VAL A 371 -61.21 3.90 -7.36
C VAL A 371 -62.57 3.27 -7.63
N THR A 372 -62.72 2.46 -8.69
CA THR A 372 -63.99 1.77 -8.97
C THR A 372 -64.36 0.75 -7.88
N PHE A 373 -63.38 0.02 -7.33
CA PHE A 373 -63.61 -0.90 -6.21
C PHE A 373 -64.04 -0.15 -4.94
N GLY A 374 -63.38 0.97 -4.65
CA GLY A 374 -63.75 1.87 -3.56
C GLY A 374 -65.16 2.44 -3.72
N PHE A 375 -65.55 2.83 -4.95
CA PHE A 375 -66.89 3.30 -5.26
C PHE A 375 -67.96 2.23 -4.96
N VAL A 376 -67.72 0.97 -5.32
CA VAL A 376 -68.63 -0.14 -4.98
C VAL A 376 -68.76 -0.31 -3.47
N MET A 377 -67.66 -0.25 -2.72
CA MET A 377 -67.70 -0.30 -1.25
C MET A 377 -68.49 0.86 -0.66
N MET A 378 -68.29 2.09 -1.16
CA MET A 378 -69.03 3.27 -0.73
C MET A 378 -70.54 3.13 -0.95
N LEU A 379 -70.96 2.59 -2.10
CA LEU A 379 -72.39 2.33 -2.35
C LEU A 379 -72.97 1.33 -1.34
N ILE A 380 -72.22 0.28 -0.99
CA ILE A 380 -72.64 -0.72 0.00
C ILE A 380 -72.72 -0.09 1.40
N ILE A 381 -71.74 0.72 1.79
CA ILE A 381 -71.76 1.46 3.07
C ILE A 381 -72.97 2.38 3.14
N LEU A 382 -73.23 3.17 2.09
CA LEU A 382 -74.39 4.06 2.03
C LEU A 382 -75.70 3.28 2.11
N ALA A 383 -75.78 2.12 1.44
CA ALA A 383 -76.95 1.26 1.53
C ALA A 383 -77.16 0.68 2.93
N MET A 384 -76.09 0.35 3.67
CA MET A 384 -76.16 -0.07 5.06
C MET A 384 -76.64 1.06 5.98
N LEU A 385 -76.09 2.27 5.84
CA LEU A 385 -76.49 3.46 6.60
C LEU A 385 -77.98 3.80 6.38
N CYS A 386 -78.43 3.81 5.12
CA CYS A 386 -79.85 4.03 4.78
C CYS A 386 -80.77 2.92 5.31
N GLY A 387 -80.28 1.68 5.39
CA GLY A 387 -81.04 0.52 5.87
C GLY A 387 -81.21 0.48 7.39
N CYS A 388 -80.25 1.05 8.13
CA CYS A 388 -80.37 1.31 9.57
C CYS A 388 -81.36 2.46 9.87
N GLY A 389 -81.54 3.40 8.95
CA GLY A 389 -82.52 4.48 9.03
C GLY A 389 -83.94 4.09 8.58
N HIS A 390 -84.80 5.10 8.37
CA HIS A 390 -86.18 4.91 7.91
C HIS A 390 -86.30 4.64 6.39
N ALA A 391 -85.20 4.75 5.64
CA ALA A 391 -85.17 4.69 4.16
C ALA A 391 -84.87 3.29 3.59
N LYS A 392 -85.53 2.24 4.13
CA LYS A 392 -85.28 0.83 3.76
C LYS A 392 -85.53 0.51 2.27
N ASN A 393 -86.45 1.22 1.61
CA ASN A 393 -86.70 1.08 0.18
C ASN A 393 -85.51 1.56 -0.67
N HIS A 394 -84.92 2.71 -0.30
CA HIS A 394 -83.73 3.23 -0.95
C HIS A 394 -82.53 2.31 -0.71
N ALA A 395 -82.32 1.83 0.52
CA ALA A 395 -81.28 0.86 0.85
C ALA A 395 -81.37 -0.43 0.01
N ARG A 396 -82.58 -0.96 -0.19
CA ARG A 396 -82.82 -2.15 -1.03
C ARG A 396 -82.48 -1.90 -2.50
N ARG A 397 -82.84 -0.73 -3.06
CA ARG A 397 -82.49 -0.37 -4.45
C ARG A 397 -80.99 -0.19 -4.60
N THR A 398 -80.34 0.51 -3.67
CA THR A 398 -78.89 0.72 -3.68
C THR A 398 -78.15 -0.61 -3.58
N LEU A 399 -78.51 -1.53 -2.68
CA LEU A 399 -77.90 -2.87 -2.62
C LEU A 399 -78.07 -3.66 -3.93
N LYS A 400 -79.19 -3.48 -4.64
CA LYS A 400 -79.41 -4.11 -5.95
C LYS A 400 -78.46 -3.60 -7.02
N VAL A 401 -78.33 -2.28 -7.09
CA VAL A 401 -77.39 -1.60 -7.98
C VAL A 401 -75.95 -1.96 -7.61
N SER A 402 -75.61 -1.97 -6.32
CA SER A 402 -74.29 -2.37 -5.82
C SER A 402 -73.94 -3.80 -6.18
N ALA A 403 -74.87 -4.75 -6.12
CA ALA A 403 -74.60 -6.15 -6.50
C ALA A 403 -74.32 -6.31 -8.00
N PHE A 404 -74.99 -5.52 -8.85
CA PHE A 404 -74.68 -5.49 -10.29
C PHE A 404 -73.29 -4.92 -10.55
N TRP A 405 -72.95 -3.78 -9.93
CA TRP A 405 -71.61 -3.20 -10.03
C TRP A 405 -70.54 -4.13 -9.46
N LEU A 406 -70.80 -4.79 -8.33
CA LEU A 406 -69.91 -5.79 -7.72
C LEU A 406 -69.62 -6.96 -8.68
N CYS A 407 -70.63 -7.41 -9.44
CA CYS A 407 -70.46 -8.43 -10.47
C CYS A 407 -69.51 -7.97 -11.59
N LEU A 408 -69.74 -6.75 -12.12
CA LEU A 408 -68.90 -6.19 -13.19
C LEU A 408 -67.47 -5.94 -12.71
N THR A 409 -67.30 -5.30 -11.56
CA THR A 409 -65.97 -5.01 -11.00
C THR A 409 -65.24 -6.27 -10.56
N SER A 410 -65.94 -7.32 -10.15
CA SER A 410 -65.33 -8.62 -9.84
C SER A 410 -64.71 -9.26 -11.08
N PHE A 411 -65.39 -9.21 -12.23
CA PHE A 411 -64.84 -9.74 -13.48
C PHE A 411 -63.56 -8.98 -13.89
N ILE A 412 -63.59 -7.65 -13.78
CA ILE A 412 -62.42 -6.78 -14.04
C ILE A 412 -61.28 -7.10 -13.06
N LEU A 413 -61.58 -7.24 -11.76
CA LEU A 413 -60.60 -7.56 -10.72
C LEU A 413 -59.87 -8.87 -11.06
N TRP A 414 -60.60 -9.95 -11.33
CA TRP A 414 -59.99 -11.24 -11.64
C TRP A 414 -59.17 -11.23 -12.94
N GLY A 415 -59.60 -10.48 -13.95
CA GLY A 415 -58.82 -10.30 -15.19
C GLY A 415 -57.48 -9.63 -14.93
N ILE A 416 -57.46 -8.54 -14.16
CA ILE A 416 -56.22 -7.81 -13.86
C ILE A 416 -55.34 -8.58 -12.87
N VAL A 417 -55.92 -9.21 -11.84
CA VAL A 417 -55.18 -10.10 -10.92
C VAL A 417 -54.48 -11.22 -11.68
N SER A 418 -55.12 -11.83 -12.68
CA SER A 418 -54.50 -12.85 -13.53
C SER A 418 -53.34 -12.30 -14.33
N ALA A 419 -53.50 -11.11 -14.95
CA ALA A 419 -52.43 -10.48 -15.73
C ALA A 419 -51.22 -10.09 -14.85
N VAL A 420 -51.46 -9.51 -13.67
CA VAL A 420 -50.39 -9.12 -12.75
C VAL A 420 -49.70 -10.34 -12.14
N PHE A 421 -50.46 -11.40 -11.80
CA PHE A 421 -49.90 -12.66 -11.32
C PHE A 421 -48.96 -13.30 -12.34
N LEU A 422 -49.35 -13.31 -13.62
CA LEU A 422 -48.48 -13.76 -14.71
C LEU A 422 -47.21 -12.94 -14.79
N ILE A 423 -47.33 -11.62 -14.95
CA ILE A 423 -46.15 -10.75 -15.14
C ILE A 423 -45.20 -10.84 -13.93
N ALA A 424 -45.73 -10.72 -12.71
CA ALA A 424 -44.93 -10.79 -11.49
C ALA A 424 -44.33 -12.17 -11.26
N GLY A 425 -45.10 -13.24 -11.49
CA GLY A 425 -44.64 -14.62 -11.34
C GLY A 425 -43.53 -15.00 -12.32
N HIS A 426 -43.66 -14.61 -13.60
CA HIS A 426 -42.59 -14.81 -14.57
C HIS A 426 -41.35 -13.98 -14.22
N ALA A 427 -41.51 -12.73 -13.79
CA ALA A 427 -40.39 -11.91 -13.35
C ALA A 427 -39.67 -12.53 -12.15
N GLU A 428 -40.41 -13.08 -11.18
CA GLU A 428 -39.84 -13.73 -10.00
C GLU A 428 -39.02 -14.98 -10.35
N VAL A 429 -39.56 -15.84 -11.22
CA VAL A 429 -38.95 -17.14 -11.56
C VAL A 429 -37.82 -17.01 -12.57
N TYR A 430 -37.99 -16.21 -13.63
CA TYR A 430 -37.02 -16.14 -14.73
C TYR A 430 -35.98 -15.05 -14.55
N VAL A 431 -36.28 -13.97 -13.80
CA VAL A 431 -35.35 -12.85 -13.59
C VAL A 431 -34.82 -12.86 -12.17
N CYS A 432 -35.69 -12.77 -11.17
CA CYS A 432 -35.24 -12.56 -9.79
C CYS A 432 -34.53 -13.76 -9.17
N HIS A 433 -34.94 -14.99 -9.48
CA HIS A 433 -34.18 -16.17 -9.08
C HIS A 433 -32.77 -16.18 -9.70
N ALA A 434 -32.64 -15.78 -10.97
CA ALA A 434 -31.33 -15.72 -11.62
C ALA A 434 -30.42 -14.63 -11.02
N LEU A 435 -30.99 -13.51 -10.58
CA LEU A 435 -30.26 -12.41 -9.92
C LEU A 435 -29.98 -12.66 -8.42
N TRP A 436 -30.70 -13.58 -7.76
CA TRP A 436 -30.49 -13.94 -6.35
C TRP A 436 -29.80 -15.30 -6.17
N ASP A 437 -29.43 -15.96 -7.26
CA ASP A 437 -28.65 -17.20 -7.20
C ASP A 437 -27.31 -16.92 -6.49
N SER A 438 -27.07 -17.65 -5.40
CA SER A 438 -25.83 -17.56 -4.62
C SER A 438 -24.58 -17.98 -5.39
N GLN A 439 -24.73 -18.79 -6.43
CA GLN A 439 -23.61 -19.27 -7.26
C GLN A 439 -23.50 -18.54 -8.60
N TYR A 440 -24.49 -17.71 -8.95
CA TYR A 440 -24.56 -16.95 -10.20
C TYR A 440 -24.47 -17.82 -11.48
N GLU A 441 -24.78 -19.11 -11.42
CA GLU A 441 -24.62 -20.05 -12.55
C GLU A 441 -25.60 -19.71 -13.67
N THR A 442 -26.86 -19.45 -13.31
CA THR A 442 -27.88 -19.06 -14.30
C THR A 442 -27.54 -17.72 -14.97
N LEU A 443 -26.92 -16.80 -14.23
CA LEU A 443 -26.51 -15.51 -14.77
C LEU A 443 -25.32 -15.67 -15.74
N SER A 444 -24.38 -16.56 -15.38
CA SER A 444 -23.26 -16.97 -16.23
C SER A 444 -23.75 -17.59 -17.54
N ASP A 445 -24.67 -18.56 -17.49
CA ASP A 445 -25.24 -19.20 -18.68
C ASP A 445 -25.94 -18.21 -19.64
N LEU A 446 -26.47 -17.10 -19.13
CA LEU A 446 -27.15 -16.08 -19.92
C LEU A 446 -26.20 -15.03 -20.52
N LEU A 447 -25.07 -14.73 -19.88
CA LEU A 447 -24.21 -13.59 -20.22
C LEU A 447 -22.79 -13.97 -20.65
N ASP A 448 -22.30 -15.14 -20.26
CA ASP A 448 -21.00 -15.64 -20.66
C ASP A 448 -21.08 -16.38 -22.00
N ARG A 449 -19.93 -16.63 -22.62
CA ARG A 449 -19.85 -17.26 -23.95
C ARG A 449 -20.21 -18.76 -23.86
N PRO A 450 -21.08 -19.30 -24.73
CA PRO A 450 -21.90 -18.61 -25.73
C PRO A 450 -23.18 -18.03 -25.13
N SER A 451 -23.35 -16.70 -25.17
CA SER A 451 -24.55 -16.07 -24.60
C SER A 451 -25.72 -16.20 -25.57
N PRO A 452 -26.89 -16.68 -25.11
CA PRO A 452 -28.11 -16.67 -25.91
C PRO A 452 -28.74 -15.28 -26.07
N LEU A 453 -28.30 -14.29 -25.27
CA LEU A 453 -28.83 -12.93 -25.27
C LEU A 453 -28.03 -11.95 -26.14
N LEU A 454 -26.74 -12.21 -26.34
CA LEU A 454 -25.85 -11.35 -27.11
C LEU A 454 -25.72 -11.82 -28.56
N VAL A 455 -25.50 -10.86 -29.46
CA VAL A 455 -25.33 -11.13 -30.89
C VAL A 455 -24.00 -11.85 -31.11
N ASN A 456 -23.94 -12.77 -32.08
CA ASN A 456 -22.72 -13.55 -32.42
C ASN A 456 -22.22 -14.54 -31.34
N ASN A 457 -23.07 -14.95 -30.39
CA ASN A 457 -22.72 -15.90 -29.32
C ASN A 457 -21.51 -15.47 -28.46
N GLU A 458 -21.27 -14.18 -28.33
CA GLU A 458 -20.18 -13.62 -27.52
C GLU A 458 -20.59 -13.45 -26.05
N GLY A 459 -19.62 -13.37 -25.14
CA GLY A 459 -19.90 -13.02 -23.74
C GLY A 459 -20.05 -11.51 -23.53
N ILE A 460 -20.59 -11.09 -22.38
CA ILE A 460 -20.75 -9.66 -22.04
C ILE A 460 -19.40 -8.92 -21.97
N PHE A 461 -18.34 -9.57 -21.48
CA PHE A 461 -17.01 -8.98 -21.46
C PHE A 461 -16.45 -8.85 -22.89
N ASP A 462 -16.62 -9.85 -23.76
CA ASP A 462 -16.22 -9.75 -25.18
C ASP A 462 -16.89 -8.55 -25.86
N ALA A 463 -18.18 -8.34 -25.61
CA ALA A 463 -18.92 -7.20 -26.16
C ALA A 463 -18.43 -5.85 -25.64
N MET A 464 -18.00 -5.77 -24.36
CA MET A 464 -17.43 -4.55 -23.78
C MET A 464 -16.03 -4.22 -24.31
N PHE A 465 -15.23 -5.23 -24.66
CA PHE A 465 -13.84 -5.05 -25.11
C PHE A 465 -13.65 -5.21 -26.63
N ARG A 466 -14.71 -5.44 -27.41
CA ARG A 466 -14.65 -5.72 -28.85
C ARG A 466 -13.81 -4.73 -29.66
N ASP A 467 -13.91 -3.44 -29.33
CA ASP A 467 -13.24 -2.36 -30.07
C ASP A 467 -11.79 -2.12 -29.61
N LEU A 468 -11.30 -2.90 -28.63
CA LEU A 468 -9.88 -2.92 -28.26
C LEU A 468 -9.17 -4.10 -28.92
N GLU A 469 -8.40 -3.82 -29.97
CA GLU A 469 -7.54 -4.82 -30.60
C GLU A 469 -6.54 -5.41 -29.59
N ASN A 470 -6.31 -6.73 -29.68
CA ASN A 470 -5.37 -7.52 -28.86
C ASN A 470 -5.69 -7.69 -27.37
N ILE A 471 -6.86 -7.26 -26.88
CA ILE A 471 -7.27 -7.50 -25.49
C ILE A 471 -8.38 -8.55 -25.46
N THR A 472 -8.08 -9.71 -24.86
CA THR A 472 -9.08 -10.76 -24.60
C THR A 472 -9.12 -11.03 -23.10
N ILE A 473 -10.28 -10.81 -22.49
CA ILE A 473 -10.51 -11.07 -21.07
C ILE A 473 -11.38 -12.33 -20.97
N ASP A 474 -10.75 -13.42 -20.54
CA ASP A 474 -11.37 -14.73 -20.39
C ASP A 474 -11.82 -14.92 -18.94
N VAL A 475 -12.93 -14.25 -18.58
CA VAL A 475 -13.54 -14.30 -17.25
C VAL A 475 -15.04 -14.50 -17.35
N SER A 476 -15.61 -15.24 -16.39
CA SER A 476 -17.06 -15.45 -16.28
C SER A 476 -17.70 -14.37 -15.40
N VAL A 477 -18.95 -14.00 -15.68
CA VAL A 477 -19.73 -13.06 -14.84
C VAL A 477 -19.84 -13.59 -13.41
N LYS A 478 -20.00 -14.91 -13.26
CA LYS A 478 -20.05 -15.60 -11.97
C LYS A 478 -18.79 -15.35 -11.14
N ASP A 479 -17.60 -15.51 -11.74
CA ASP A 479 -16.34 -15.36 -11.03
C ASP A 479 -16.11 -13.89 -10.67
N VAL A 480 -16.42 -12.96 -11.59
CA VAL A 480 -16.32 -11.51 -11.34
C VAL A 480 -17.22 -11.09 -10.18
N LEU A 481 -18.50 -11.46 -10.18
CA LEU A 481 -19.42 -11.07 -9.11
C LEU A 481 -19.03 -11.70 -7.77
N ARG A 482 -18.69 -12.98 -7.74
CA ARG A 482 -18.29 -13.69 -6.52
C ARG A 482 -17.02 -13.11 -5.90
N ASP A 483 -16.05 -12.73 -6.73
CA ASP A 483 -14.77 -12.20 -6.23
C ASP A 483 -14.86 -10.71 -5.88
N CYS A 484 -15.69 -9.94 -6.59
CA CYS A 484 -16.00 -8.55 -6.22
C CYS A 484 -16.86 -8.44 -4.96
N GLU A 485 -17.77 -9.38 -4.72
CA GLU A 485 -18.48 -9.51 -3.45
C GLU A 485 -17.50 -9.65 -2.26
N LYS A 486 -16.40 -10.39 -2.48
CA LYS A 486 -15.31 -10.59 -1.52
C LYS A 486 -14.27 -9.46 -1.49
N ASP A 487 -14.53 -8.34 -2.18
CA ASP A 487 -13.65 -7.18 -2.23
C ASP A 487 -12.23 -7.48 -2.76
N ARG A 488 -12.13 -8.40 -3.73
CA ARG A 488 -10.85 -8.70 -4.39
C ARG A 488 -10.41 -7.56 -5.33
N PRO A 489 -9.09 -7.41 -5.57
CA PRO A 489 -8.58 -6.40 -6.49
C PRO A 489 -8.84 -6.76 -7.95
N ALA A 490 -9.22 -5.76 -8.75
CA ALA A 490 -9.55 -5.90 -10.16
C ALA A 490 -8.43 -6.54 -10.97
N TYR A 491 -7.16 -6.31 -10.61
CA TYR A 491 -6.01 -6.93 -11.27
C TYR A 491 -6.12 -8.46 -11.30
N SER A 492 -6.51 -9.06 -10.17
CA SER A 492 -6.70 -10.51 -10.06
C SER A 492 -8.04 -11.00 -10.65
N VAL A 493 -9.11 -10.22 -10.48
CA VAL A 493 -10.47 -10.62 -10.89
C VAL A 493 -10.63 -10.61 -12.41
N PHE A 494 -10.09 -9.58 -13.07
CA PHE A 494 -10.17 -9.41 -14.52
C PHE A 494 -8.94 -9.98 -15.26
N GLN A 495 -8.05 -10.70 -14.56
CA GLN A 495 -6.81 -11.27 -15.12
C GLN A 495 -6.00 -10.25 -15.92
N LEU A 496 -5.77 -9.08 -15.30
CA LEU A 496 -5.09 -7.97 -15.98
C LEU A 496 -3.60 -8.25 -16.23
N ASP A 497 -3.06 -9.35 -15.71
CA ASP A 497 -1.72 -9.87 -16.04
C ASP A 497 -1.55 -10.16 -17.54
N LYS A 498 -2.62 -10.51 -18.26
CA LYS A 498 -2.61 -10.69 -19.71
C LYS A 498 -2.40 -9.38 -20.50
N ILE A 499 -2.71 -8.25 -19.87
CA ILE A 499 -2.63 -6.91 -20.48
C ILE A 499 -1.38 -6.18 -19.99
N LEU A 500 -1.16 -6.19 -18.68
CA LEU A 500 -0.04 -5.59 -17.98
C LEU A 500 0.53 -6.61 -17.01
N ASP A 501 1.55 -7.35 -17.44
CA ASP A 501 2.25 -8.32 -16.61
C ASP A 501 3.22 -7.61 -15.66
N VAL A 502 2.72 -7.23 -14.48
CA VAL A 502 3.55 -6.55 -13.48
C VAL A 502 4.65 -7.44 -12.92
N ASN A 503 4.49 -8.76 -13.02
CA ASN A 503 5.52 -9.71 -12.62
C ASN A 503 6.69 -9.63 -13.60
N LYS A 504 6.43 -9.67 -14.91
CA LYS A 504 7.47 -9.49 -15.94
C LYS A 504 8.12 -8.10 -15.89
N GLU A 505 7.33 -7.04 -15.79
CA GLU A 505 7.84 -5.66 -15.78
C GLU A 505 8.77 -5.37 -14.60
N THR A 506 8.53 -6.01 -13.45
CA THR A 506 9.33 -5.79 -12.22
C THR A 506 10.44 -6.81 -12.02
N SER A 507 10.62 -7.78 -12.93
CA SER A 507 11.63 -8.85 -12.82
C SER A 507 13.05 -8.33 -13.08
N TYR A 508 13.59 -7.56 -12.14
CA TYR A 508 14.92 -6.94 -12.27
C TYR A 508 16.07 -7.93 -12.50
N PHE A 509 15.88 -9.19 -12.12
CA PHE A 509 16.84 -10.29 -12.31
C PHE A 509 16.86 -10.82 -13.75
N GLU A 510 15.84 -10.51 -14.56
CA GLU A 510 15.77 -10.84 -15.99
C GLU A 510 16.27 -9.70 -16.89
N TRP A 511 16.67 -8.56 -16.30
CA TRP A 511 17.18 -7.43 -17.07
C TRP A 511 18.66 -7.66 -17.42
N GLU A 512 18.91 -8.36 -18.53
CA GLU A 512 20.24 -8.82 -18.94
C GLU A 512 21.30 -7.71 -18.98
N GLU A 513 20.96 -6.54 -19.55
CA GLU A 513 21.87 -5.37 -19.63
C GLU A 513 22.31 -4.93 -18.22
N LEU A 514 21.36 -4.76 -17.30
CA LEU A 514 21.64 -4.37 -15.92
C LEU A 514 22.46 -5.43 -15.17
N GLN A 515 22.15 -6.72 -15.36
CA GLN A 515 22.91 -7.80 -14.72
C GLN A 515 24.35 -7.88 -15.25
N ASN A 516 24.54 -7.66 -16.56
CA ASN A 516 25.86 -7.58 -17.15
C ASN A 516 26.66 -6.40 -16.61
N ASP A 517 26.04 -5.24 -16.45
CA ASP A 517 26.68 -4.04 -15.90
C ASP A 517 27.03 -4.18 -14.41
N PHE A 518 26.23 -4.88 -13.63
CA PHE A 518 26.63 -5.28 -12.27
C PHE A 518 27.85 -6.21 -12.27
N GLY A 519 27.91 -7.17 -13.21
CA GLY A 519 29.09 -8.01 -13.41
C GLY A 519 30.34 -7.19 -13.77
N ARG A 520 30.19 -6.22 -14.69
CA ARG A 520 31.27 -5.29 -15.08
C ARG A 520 31.74 -4.47 -13.87
N LEU A 521 30.82 -3.93 -13.06
CA LEU A 521 31.16 -3.16 -11.86
C LEU A 521 31.97 -3.99 -10.85
N ALA A 522 31.60 -5.26 -10.66
CA ALA A 522 32.33 -6.20 -9.80
C ALA A 522 33.77 -6.45 -10.28
N SER A 523 33.99 -6.44 -11.60
CA SER A 523 35.30 -6.69 -12.21
C SER A 523 36.17 -5.43 -12.42
N SER A 524 35.58 -4.23 -12.43
CA SER A 524 36.28 -2.99 -12.78
C SER A 524 37.12 -2.38 -11.67
N ILE A 525 36.92 -2.82 -10.44
CA ILE A 525 37.56 -2.23 -9.26
C ILE A 525 38.91 -2.88 -9.04
N ASP A 526 39.95 -2.08 -9.20
CA ASP A 526 41.34 -2.47 -9.03
C ASP A 526 41.97 -1.68 -7.87
N VAL A 527 42.52 -2.40 -6.90
CA VAL A 527 43.30 -1.84 -5.78
C VAL A 527 44.81 -1.96 -6.02
N GLY A 528 45.23 -2.26 -7.25
CA GLY A 528 46.62 -2.44 -7.68
C GLY A 528 47.54 -1.26 -7.35
N LEU A 529 47.01 -0.04 -7.25
CA LEU A 529 47.78 1.14 -6.81
C LEU A 529 48.42 0.96 -5.42
N LEU A 530 47.86 0.09 -4.58
CA LEU A 530 48.37 -0.19 -3.23
C LEU A 530 49.51 -1.22 -3.22
N LYS A 531 49.75 -1.95 -4.31
CA LYS A 531 50.78 -3.00 -4.38
C LYS A 531 52.20 -2.43 -4.31
N THR A 532 52.37 -1.16 -4.64
CA THR A 532 53.69 -0.47 -4.62
C THR A 532 53.87 0.50 -3.45
N ILE A 533 52.90 0.59 -2.54
CA ILE A 533 52.85 1.64 -1.52
C ILE A 533 54.03 1.58 -0.55
N SER A 534 54.59 0.39 -0.31
CA SER A 534 55.71 0.19 0.63
C SER A 534 57.11 0.33 0.04
N VAL A 535 57.27 0.34 -1.28
CA VAL A 535 58.58 0.20 -1.94
C VAL A 535 59.56 1.29 -1.50
N ASN A 536 59.12 2.55 -1.48
CA ASN A 536 60.00 3.69 -1.21
C ASN A 536 60.48 3.75 0.23
N PHE A 537 59.57 3.63 1.20
CA PHE A 537 59.95 3.70 2.62
C PHE A 537 60.61 2.40 3.09
N SER A 538 60.27 1.22 2.54
CA SER A 538 60.95 -0.03 2.85
C SER A 538 62.43 0.02 2.44
N ARG A 539 62.74 0.58 1.26
CA ARG A 539 64.12 0.78 0.80
C ARG A 539 64.90 1.70 1.76
N LEU A 540 64.31 2.84 2.14
CA LEU A 540 64.94 3.80 3.05
C LEU A 540 65.19 3.20 4.45
N LEU A 541 64.23 2.44 4.98
CA LEU A 541 64.41 1.77 6.27
C LEU A 541 65.52 0.71 6.23
N HIS A 542 65.65 -0.01 5.11
CA HIS A 542 66.74 -0.96 4.92
C HIS A 542 68.11 -0.28 4.87
N GLU A 543 68.22 0.86 4.17
CA GLU A 543 69.42 1.71 4.16
C GLU A 543 69.77 2.19 5.59
N MET A 544 68.80 2.68 6.36
CA MET A 544 69.01 3.09 7.76
C MET A 544 69.44 1.94 8.66
N LEU A 545 68.92 0.72 8.43
CA LEU A 545 69.27 -0.47 9.20
C LEU A 545 70.73 -0.89 8.97
N ILE A 546 71.22 -0.78 7.73
CA ILE A 546 72.62 -1.06 7.36
C ILE A 546 73.55 -0.02 7.98
N VAL A 547 73.20 1.26 7.84
CA VAL A 547 74.07 2.37 8.27
C VAL A 547 74.11 2.55 9.79
N SER A 548 73.08 2.10 10.51
CA SER A 548 73.07 2.12 11.98
C SER A 548 73.97 1.06 12.64
N ASP A 549 74.61 0.18 11.87
CA ASP A 549 75.55 -0.84 12.37
C ASP A 549 76.95 -0.28 12.65
N VAL A 550 77.02 0.74 13.51
CA VAL A 550 78.28 1.40 13.87
C VAL A 550 78.88 0.77 15.11
N ASN A 551 80.16 0.40 15.05
CA ASN A 551 80.90 -0.10 16.21
C ASN A 551 81.35 1.05 17.13
N ILE A 552 80.41 1.61 17.90
CA ILE A 552 80.69 2.70 18.86
C ILE A 552 81.66 2.26 19.96
N ALA A 553 81.61 0.99 20.36
CA ALA A 553 82.48 0.43 21.39
C ALA A 553 83.97 0.55 21.03
N LYS A 554 84.33 0.37 19.75
CA LYS A 554 85.69 0.59 19.23
C LYS A 554 86.18 2.01 19.55
N TYR A 555 85.39 3.02 19.22
CA TYR A 555 85.74 4.42 19.46
C TYR A 555 85.83 4.75 20.95
N ARG A 556 84.92 4.19 21.76
CA ARG A 556 84.96 4.36 23.22
C ARG A 556 86.24 3.79 23.84
N MET A 557 86.74 2.66 23.33
CA MET A 557 88.01 2.07 23.75
C MET A 557 89.21 2.96 23.41
N ASP A 558 89.22 3.58 22.22
CA ASP A 558 90.29 4.50 21.80
C ASP A 558 90.40 5.73 22.74
N TYR A 559 89.27 6.18 23.31
CA TYR A 559 89.23 7.26 24.29
C TYR A 559 89.45 6.79 25.74
N ASN A 560 89.72 5.51 26.03
CA ASN A 560 89.92 5.02 27.39
C ASN A 560 91.38 5.07 27.88
N VAL A 561 92.30 5.62 27.07
CA VAL A 561 93.74 5.75 27.35
C VAL A 561 94.05 7.14 27.94
N PRO A 562 95.16 7.35 28.70
CA PRO A 562 95.59 8.68 29.10
C PRO A 562 95.84 9.64 27.92
N VAL A 563 95.52 10.93 28.09
CA VAL A 563 95.66 11.97 27.04
C VAL A 563 97.11 12.16 26.63
N VAL A 564 98.02 12.16 27.61
CA VAL A 564 99.46 12.28 27.42
C VAL A 564 100.14 11.03 27.97
N GLY A 565 101.20 10.57 27.32
CA GLY A 565 101.96 9.40 27.76
C GLY A 565 102.70 9.56 29.09
N LYS A 566 102.90 10.79 29.55
CA LYS A 566 103.54 11.16 30.81
C LYS A 566 102.60 12.05 31.62
N ASP A 567 102.55 11.83 32.93
CA ASP A 567 101.79 12.69 33.83
C ASP A 567 102.50 14.04 34.01
N LEU A 568 101.88 15.11 33.49
CA LEU A 568 102.46 16.46 33.51
C LEU A 568 102.59 17.04 34.93
N PRO A 569 101.59 16.90 35.83
CA PRO A 569 101.73 17.28 37.24
C PRO A 569 102.94 16.62 37.91
N SER A 570 103.09 15.29 37.81
CA SER A 570 104.28 14.60 38.33
C SER A 570 105.58 15.07 37.68
N LEU A 571 105.55 15.45 36.39
CA LEU A 571 106.71 16.06 35.73
C LEU A 571 107.05 17.45 36.28
N VAL A 572 106.06 18.27 36.65
CA VAL A 572 106.29 19.56 37.31
C VAL A 572 107.01 19.35 38.63
N ASP A 573 106.49 18.46 39.49
CA ASP A 573 107.10 18.12 40.77
C ASP A 573 108.53 17.59 40.57
N GLN A 574 108.76 16.77 39.53
CA GLN A 574 110.08 16.26 39.19
C GLN A 574 111.04 17.40 38.80
N LEU A 575 110.60 18.35 37.96
CA LEU A 575 111.42 19.47 37.50
C LEU A 575 111.77 20.43 38.64
N GLU A 576 110.83 20.73 39.54
CA GLU A 576 111.05 21.58 40.72
C GLU A 576 112.01 20.93 41.73
N ASN A 577 111.83 19.64 41.99
CA ASN A 577 112.73 18.89 42.89
C ASN A 577 114.15 18.77 42.34
N ILE A 578 114.31 18.62 41.02
CA ILE A 578 115.64 18.62 40.38
C ILE A 578 116.22 20.04 40.44
N ALA A 579 115.43 21.08 40.14
CA ALA A 579 115.90 22.47 40.22
C ALA A 579 116.45 22.84 41.60
N ALA A 580 115.85 22.33 42.67
CA ALA A 580 116.29 22.57 44.05
C ALA A 580 117.63 21.88 44.42
N GLN A 581 118.05 20.86 43.65
CA GLN A 581 119.23 20.03 43.92
C GLN A 581 120.41 20.27 42.97
N VAL A 582 120.16 20.94 41.83
CA VAL A 582 121.18 21.27 40.82
C VAL A 582 122.09 22.38 41.32
N THR A 583 123.40 22.23 41.11
CA THR A 583 124.39 23.21 41.59
C THR A 583 124.55 24.42 40.68
N ASP A 584 124.32 24.26 39.37
CA ASP A 584 124.30 25.38 38.42
C ASP A 584 123.00 26.19 38.49
N LEU A 585 123.11 27.43 38.98
CA LEU A 585 122.01 28.39 39.10
C LEU A 585 121.30 28.67 37.77
N THR A 586 122.02 28.60 36.63
CA THR A 586 121.40 28.86 35.33
C THR A 586 120.53 27.70 34.86
N THR A 587 120.97 26.46 35.09
CA THR A 587 120.17 25.24 34.85
C THR A 587 118.99 25.14 35.81
N ALA A 588 119.17 25.46 37.10
CA ALA A 588 118.10 25.51 38.09
C ALA A 588 116.98 26.50 37.70
N GLY A 589 117.33 27.74 37.32
CA GLY A 589 116.34 28.73 36.87
C GLY A 589 115.62 28.35 35.57
N ARG A 590 116.30 27.65 34.65
CA ARG A 590 115.66 27.12 33.42
C ARG A 590 114.72 25.95 33.73
N LEU A 591 115.06 25.09 34.69
CA LEU A 591 114.18 24.01 35.16
C LEU A 591 112.92 24.55 35.84
N GLU A 592 113.03 25.57 36.69
CA GLU A 592 111.88 26.25 37.31
C GLU A 592 110.99 26.95 36.26
N THR A 593 111.61 27.58 35.25
CA THR A 593 110.88 28.15 34.10
C THR A 593 110.16 27.07 33.29
N LEU A 594 110.76 25.89 33.13
CA LEU A 594 110.12 24.77 32.44
C LEU A 594 109.02 24.14 33.28
N ALA A 595 109.19 24.01 34.59
CA ALA A 595 108.16 23.55 35.53
C ALA A 595 106.91 24.46 35.46
N THR A 596 107.10 25.78 35.55
CA THR A 596 105.98 26.75 35.42
C THR A 596 105.33 26.72 34.04
N ARG A 597 106.09 26.48 32.96
CA ARG A 597 105.54 26.27 31.60
C ARG A 597 104.76 24.97 31.49
N THR A 598 105.27 23.86 32.05
CA THR A 598 104.59 22.56 32.09
C THR A 598 103.30 22.66 32.89
N GLN A 599 103.30 23.36 34.03
CA GLN A 599 102.11 23.61 34.84
C GLN A 599 101.07 24.44 34.08
N ARG A 600 101.50 25.50 33.38
CA ARG A 600 100.61 26.30 32.51
C ARG A 600 100.05 25.46 31.36
N LEU A 601 100.86 24.63 30.72
CA LEU A 601 100.43 23.71 29.66
C LEU A 601 99.38 22.71 30.17
N TYR A 602 99.59 22.15 31.36
CA TYR A 602 98.63 21.27 31.99
C TYR A 602 97.29 21.96 32.23
N LEU A 603 97.29 23.12 32.89
CA LEU A 603 96.06 23.84 33.26
C LEU A 603 95.30 24.43 32.06
N THR A 604 96.02 24.88 31.04
CA THR A 604 95.40 25.61 29.89
C THR A 604 95.09 24.73 28.69
N ASN A 605 95.75 23.57 28.53
CA ASN A 605 95.53 22.69 27.40
C ASN A 605 95.09 21.29 27.83
N ILE A 606 95.83 20.63 28.73
CA ILE A 606 95.61 19.21 29.01
C ILE A 606 94.35 18.98 29.84
N LYS A 607 94.16 19.73 30.93
CA LYS A 607 92.97 19.61 31.79
C LYS A 607 91.66 19.92 31.03
N PRO A 608 91.56 20.99 30.21
CA PRO A 608 90.37 21.19 29.37
C PRO A 608 90.20 20.10 28.29
N LEU A 609 91.30 19.51 27.79
CA LEU A 609 91.24 18.40 26.84
C LEU A 609 90.77 17.09 27.50
N GLU A 610 91.13 16.84 28.76
CA GLU A 610 90.59 15.73 29.57
C GLU A 610 89.08 15.87 29.80
N GLN A 611 88.59 17.10 30.02
CA GLN A 611 87.16 17.38 30.10
C GLN A 611 86.45 17.10 28.78
N LEU A 612 86.97 17.61 27.66
CA LEU A 612 86.40 17.34 26.33
C LEU A 612 86.43 15.84 25.98
N ARG A 613 87.47 15.12 26.39
CA ARG A 613 87.53 13.65 26.26
C ARG A 613 86.38 12.99 27.02
N ALA A 614 86.14 13.37 28.27
CA ALA A 614 85.02 12.83 29.06
C ALA A 614 83.67 13.14 28.39
N ASP A 615 83.49 14.35 27.84
CA ASP A 615 82.30 14.73 27.09
C ASP A 615 82.11 13.88 25.81
N VAL A 616 83.18 13.61 25.06
CA VAL A 616 83.14 12.71 23.88
C VAL A 616 82.72 11.30 24.29
N VAL A 617 83.30 10.76 25.36
CA VAL A 617 82.94 9.42 25.88
C VAL A 617 81.48 9.37 26.34
N PHE A 618 81.00 10.41 27.02
CA PHE A 618 79.60 10.53 27.42
C PHE A 618 78.67 10.55 26.21
N LYS A 619 78.97 11.37 25.20
CA LYS A 619 78.18 11.48 23.96
C LYS A 619 78.20 10.20 23.13
N LEU A 620 79.33 9.49 23.07
CA LEU A 620 79.41 8.16 22.45
C LEU A 620 78.52 7.15 23.19
N THR A 621 78.53 7.17 24.52
CA THR A 621 77.70 6.27 25.34
C THR A 621 76.21 6.58 25.15
N GLU A 622 75.84 7.86 25.11
CA GLU A 622 74.48 8.32 24.83
C GLU A 622 73.98 7.82 23.45
N LEU A 623 74.85 7.89 22.43
CA LEU A 623 74.57 7.42 21.09
C LEU A 623 74.43 5.89 21.02
N GLU A 624 75.32 5.16 21.67
CA GLU A 624 75.32 3.68 21.73
C GLU A 624 74.04 3.13 22.38
N LEU A 625 73.61 3.74 23.49
CA LEU A 625 72.39 3.36 24.21
C LEU A 625 71.12 3.55 23.38
N GLN A 626 71.12 4.44 22.39
CA GLN A 626 69.98 4.70 21.52
C GLN A 626 70.01 3.92 20.20
N LEU A 627 71.20 3.66 19.64
CA LEU A 627 71.35 2.93 18.38
C LEU A 627 70.77 1.50 18.44
N LEU A 628 70.97 0.79 19.55
CA LEU A 628 70.46 -0.58 19.74
C LEU A 628 68.92 -0.65 19.71
N PRO A 629 68.19 0.13 20.55
CA PRO A 629 66.73 0.22 20.46
C PRO A 629 66.23 0.68 19.08
N PHE A 630 66.87 1.68 18.48
CA PHE A 630 66.50 2.20 17.16
C PHE A 630 66.58 1.10 16.08
N ARG A 631 67.66 0.31 16.04
CA ARG A 631 67.80 -0.83 15.12
C ARG A 631 66.72 -1.87 15.33
N ARG A 632 66.40 -2.19 16.58
CA ARG A 632 65.32 -3.12 16.90
C ARG A 632 63.99 -2.60 16.36
N LYS A 633 63.72 -1.30 16.50
CA LYS A 633 62.51 -0.65 15.99
C LYS A 633 62.45 -0.64 14.46
N LEU A 634 63.57 -0.39 13.77
CA LEU A 634 63.66 -0.50 12.31
C LEU A 634 63.32 -1.91 11.82
N ASN A 635 63.89 -2.95 12.45
CA ASN A 635 63.62 -4.35 12.11
C ASN A 635 62.15 -4.73 12.33
N ILE A 636 61.55 -4.33 13.46
CA ILE A 636 60.14 -4.58 13.75
C ILE A 636 59.25 -3.88 12.72
N SER A 637 59.52 -2.61 12.42
CA SER A 637 58.77 -1.85 11.41
C SER A 637 58.88 -2.47 10.02
N LEU A 638 60.07 -2.89 9.58
CA LEU A 638 60.23 -3.61 8.31
C LEU A 638 59.40 -4.90 8.27
N SER A 639 59.37 -5.67 9.37
CA SER A 639 58.52 -6.87 9.47
C SER A 639 57.03 -6.55 9.37
N HIS A 640 56.57 -5.48 10.04
CA HIS A 640 55.17 -5.03 9.98
C HIS A 640 54.80 -4.56 8.57
N ILE A 641 55.70 -3.83 7.90
CA ILE A 641 55.54 -3.37 6.52
C ILE A 641 55.37 -4.57 5.57
N HIS A 642 56.27 -5.55 5.65
CA HIS A 642 56.18 -6.74 4.81
C HIS A 642 54.89 -7.51 5.05
N THR A 643 54.44 -7.60 6.30
CA THR A 643 53.18 -8.27 6.64
C THR A 643 51.97 -7.53 6.07
N ALA A 644 51.90 -6.21 6.27
CA ALA A 644 50.81 -5.38 5.75
C ALA A 644 50.78 -5.39 4.21
N GLN A 645 51.94 -5.24 3.56
CA GLN A 645 52.05 -5.29 2.10
C GLN A 645 51.65 -6.67 1.56
N PHE A 646 52.15 -7.75 2.16
CA PHE A 646 51.78 -9.11 1.76
C PHE A 646 50.27 -9.33 1.90
N TYR A 647 49.64 -8.81 2.95
CA TYR A 647 48.20 -8.91 3.10
C TYR A 647 47.47 -8.13 2.01
N ILE A 648 47.87 -6.89 1.72
CA ILE A 648 47.29 -6.07 0.63
C ILE A 648 47.44 -6.77 -0.72
N ASP A 649 48.60 -7.32 -1.02
CA ASP A 649 48.89 -7.97 -2.30
C ASP A 649 48.04 -9.22 -2.54
N ASN A 650 47.71 -9.97 -1.48
CA ASN A 650 46.99 -11.24 -1.57
C ASN A 650 45.49 -11.15 -1.24
N GLN A 651 45.08 -10.21 -0.40
CA GLN A 651 43.69 -10.07 0.09
C GLN A 651 43.03 -8.76 -0.33
N GLY A 652 43.77 -7.77 -0.84
CA GLY A 652 43.22 -6.47 -1.23
C GLY A 652 42.10 -6.60 -2.27
N ASP A 653 42.33 -7.38 -3.32
CA ASP A 653 41.34 -7.62 -4.38
C ASP A 653 40.11 -8.36 -3.85
N VAL A 654 40.28 -9.31 -2.92
CA VAL A 654 39.19 -10.06 -2.28
C VAL A 654 38.32 -9.16 -1.40
N ILE A 655 38.94 -8.30 -0.60
CA ILE A 655 38.25 -7.31 0.23
C ILE A 655 37.47 -6.34 -0.65
N ALA A 656 38.10 -5.84 -1.72
CA ALA A 656 37.45 -4.96 -2.68
C ALA A 656 36.21 -5.65 -3.25
N GLN A 657 36.34 -6.84 -3.84
CA GLN A 657 35.22 -7.60 -4.42
C GLN A 657 34.07 -7.83 -3.41
N LYS A 658 34.39 -8.16 -2.16
CA LYS A 658 33.39 -8.30 -1.09
C LYS A 658 32.60 -7.01 -0.86
N LYS A 659 33.29 -5.87 -0.83
CA LYS A 659 32.66 -4.54 -0.66
C LYS A 659 31.84 -4.14 -1.88
N VAL A 660 32.32 -4.44 -3.09
CA VAL A 660 31.55 -4.22 -4.33
C VAL A 660 30.27 -5.06 -4.33
N SER A 661 30.34 -6.34 -3.93
CA SER A 661 29.17 -7.21 -3.85
C SER A 661 28.10 -6.67 -2.90
N MET A 662 28.49 -6.15 -1.73
CA MET A 662 27.55 -5.50 -0.81
C MET A 662 26.94 -4.22 -1.40
N TYR A 663 27.73 -3.44 -2.13
CA TYR A 663 27.25 -2.24 -2.82
C TYR A 663 26.26 -2.58 -3.94
N ILE A 664 26.54 -3.60 -4.76
CA ILE A 664 25.61 -4.11 -5.77
C ILE A 664 24.32 -4.62 -5.10
N SER A 665 24.43 -5.37 -4.00
CA SER A 665 23.27 -5.84 -3.24
C SER A 665 22.40 -4.68 -2.74
N ARG A 666 23.00 -3.55 -2.37
CA ARG A 666 22.26 -2.34 -2.00
C ARG A 666 21.51 -1.77 -3.21
N LEU A 667 22.15 -1.66 -4.38
CA LEU A 667 21.47 -1.20 -5.60
C LEU A 667 20.28 -2.10 -5.95
N VAL A 668 20.51 -3.42 -5.98
CA VAL A 668 19.48 -4.44 -6.22
C VAL A 668 18.32 -4.34 -5.23
N SER A 669 18.59 -3.99 -3.97
CA SER A 669 17.55 -3.87 -2.94
C SER A 669 16.49 -2.81 -3.26
N HIS A 670 16.85 -1.74 -3.97
CA HIS A 670 15.89 -0.71 -4.39
C HIS A 670 14.87 -1.28 -5.39
N ALA A 671 15.36 -2.00 -6.41
CA ALA A 671 14.50 -2.66 -7.40
C ALA A 671 13.67 -3.81 -6.78
N ALA A 672 14.25 -4.57 -5.86
CA ALA A 672 13.55 -5.63 -5.12
C ALA A 672 12.43 -5.08 -4.22
N GLY A 673 12.69 -3.95 -3.54
CA GLY A 673 11.70 -3.25 -2.73
C GLY A 673 10.53 -2.75 -3.58
N TRP A 674 10.83 -2.17 -4.75
CA TRP A 674 9.81 -1.75 -5.72
C TRP A 674 8.96 -2.92 -6.23
N ARG A 675 9.59 -4.01 -6.69
CA ARG A 675 8.89 -5.22 -7.12
C ARG A 675 7.93 -5.73 -6.04
N THR A 676 8.41 -5.84 -4.81
CA THR A 676 7.61 -6.31 -3.67
C THR A 676 6.41 -5.38 -3.44
N HIS A 677 6.62 -4.07 -3.49
CA HIS A 677 5.55 -3.08 -3.37
C HIS A 677 4.50 -3.23 -4.48
N VAL A 678 4.92 -3.33 -5.75
CA VAL A 678 4.02 -3.48 -6.90
C VAL A 678 3.18 -4.75 -6.75
N LEU A 679 3.81 -5.92 -6.52
CA LEU A 679 3.11 -7.20 -6.41
C LEU A 679 2.11 -7.24 -5.26
N ILE A 680 2.44 -6.63 -4.11
CA ILE A 680 1.52 -6.55 -2.98
C ILE A 680 0.38 -5.57 -3.28
N SER A 681 0.69 -4.41 -3.85
CA SER A 681 -0.31 -3.37 -4.13
C SER A 681 -1.32 -3.87 -5.14
N THR A 682 -0.88 -4.36 -6.31
CA THR A 682 -1.78 -4.86 -7.35
C THR A 682 -2.51 -6.15 -6.93
N GLY A 683 -1.86 -7.01 -6.15
CA GLY A 683 -2.43 -8.28 -5.69
C GLY A 683 -3.39 -8.18 -4.51
N LYS A 684 -3.42 -7.07 -3.74
CA LYS A 684 -4.24 -6.98 -2.51
C LYS A 684 -4.95 -5.64 -2.27
N HIS A 685 -4.42 -4.52 -2.77
CA HIS A 685 -4.84 -3.19 -2.31
C HIS A 685 -5.41 -2.31 -3.43
N ALA A 686 -4.76 -2.27 -4.59
CA ALA A 686 -5.17 -1.42 -5.70
C ALA A 686 -6.42 -1.95 -6.41
N ALA A 687 -7.27 -1.02 -6.84
CA ALA A 687 -8.41 -1.25 -7.71
C ALA A 687 -9.41 -2.29 -7.18
N ARG A 688 -9.79 -2.22 -5.90
CA ARG A 688 -10.79 -3.14 -5.35
C ARG A 688 -12.14 -3.04 -6.05
N CYS A 689 -12.77 -4.18 -6.34
CA CYS A 689 -13.96 -4.22 -7.19
C CYS A 689 -15.30 -4.34 -6.44
N LYS A 690 -15.33 -4.20 -5.10
CA LYS A 690 -16.59 -4.14 -4.34
C LYS A 690 -17.57 -3.05 -4.81
N PRO A 691 -17.15 -1.86 -5.29
CA PRO A 691 -18.08 -0.89 -5.86
C PRO A 691 -18.87 -1.44 -7.05
N LEU A 692 -18.25 -2.29 -7.89
CA LEU A 692 -18.94 -2.94 -9.01
C LEU A 692 -20.05 -3.88 -8.50
N TYR A 693 -19.75 -4.68 -7.47
CA TYR A 693 -20.76 -5.52 -6.83
C TYR A 693 -21.89 -4.72 -6.19
N ALA A 694 -21.57 -3.57 -5.57
CA ALA A 694 -22.58 -2.69 -4.98
C ALA A 694 -23.57 -2.15 -6.02
N VAL A 695 -23.11 -1.85 -7.24
CA VAL A 695 -23.99 -1.46 -8.35
C VAL A 695 -24.92 -2.61 -8.75
N TYR A 696 -24.39 -3.83 -8.87
CA TYR A 696 -25.20 -5.02 -9.12
C TYR A 696 -26.23 -5.29 -8.01
N ASP A 697 -25.82 -5.18 -6.74
CA ASP A 697 -26.69 -5.38 -5.58
C ASP A 697 -27.82 -4.33 -5.50
N ALA A 698 -27.50 -3.07 -5.83
CA ALA A 698 -28.50 -2.00 -5.91
C ALA A 698 -29.50 -2.27 -7.04
N ALA A 699 -29.03 -2.68 -8.21
CA ALA A 699 -29.89 -2.98 -9.36
C ALA A 699 -30.83 -4.17 -9.07
N ARG A 700 -30.32 -5.28 -8.51
CA ARG A 700 -31.17 -6.44 -8.15
C ARG A 700 -32.17 -6.09 -7.05
N THR A 701 -31.78 -5.28 -6.07
CA THR A 701 -32.66 -4.89 -4.96
C THR A 701 -33.80 -4.02 -5.44
N LEU A 702 -33.52 -3.02 -6.29
CA LEU A 702 -34.54 -2.18 -6.90
C LEU A 702 -35.53 -3.02 -7.72
N LEU A 703 -35.04 -3.88 -8.61
CA LEU A 703 -35.88 -4.66 -9.50
C LEU A 703 -36.72 -5.69 -8.73
N CYS A 704 -36.08 -6.53 -7.92
CA CYS A 704 -36.74 -7.69 -7.32
C CYS A 704 -37.41 -7.35 -5.99
N SER A 705 -36.70 -6.67 -5.09
CA SER A 705 -37.23 -6.39 -3.74
C SER A 705 -38.19 -5.21 -3.70
N GLN A 706 -38.07 -4.23 -4.59
CA GLN A 706 -38.97 -3.06 -4.60
C GLN A 706 -40.05 -3.20 -5.67
N TYR A 707 -39.68 -3.38 -6.94
CA TYR A 707 -40.64 -3.39 -8.03
C TYR A 707 -41.46 -4.70 -8.12
N VAL A 708 -40.82 -5.85 -8.32
CA VAL A 708 -41.51 -7.16 -8.46
C VAL A 708 -42.28 -7.53 -7.19
N SER A 709 -41.67 -7.35 -6.00
CA SER A 709 -42.35 -7.59 -4.72
C SER A 709 -43.60 -6.72 -4.53
N SER A 710 -43.62 -5.48 -5.05
CA SER A 710 -44.81 -4.62 -4.98
C SER A 710 -45.94 -5.13 -5.88
N LEU A 711 -45.62 -5.67 -7.06
CA LEU A 711 -46.61 -6.33 -7.92
C LEU A 711 -47.19 -7.58 -7.24
N HIS A 712 -46.37 -8.34 -6.50
CA HIS A 712 -46.84 -9.43 -5.66
C HIS A 712 -47.83 -8.97 -4.59
N GLY A 713 -47.50 -7.89 -3.87
CA GLY A 713 -48.41 -7.30 -2.89
C GLY A 713 -49.77 -6.94 -3.50
N TRP A 714 -49.78 -6.39 -4.72
CA TRP A 714 -50.99 -5.99 -5.41
C TRP A 714 -51.92 -7.17 -5.73
N TRP A 715 -51.43 -8.22 -6.40
CA TRP A 715 -52.30 -9.33 -6.82
C TRP A 715 -52.73 -10.20 -5.63
N VAL A 716 -51.90 -10.33 -4.59
CA VAL A 716 -52.29 -11.06 -3.36
C VAL A 716 -53.45 -10.35 -2.66
N CYS A 717 -53.38 -9.03 -2.51
CA CYS A 717 -54.50 -8.26 -1.96
C CYS A 717 -55.75 -8.39 -2.84
N GLY A 718 -55.59 -8.33 -4.17
CA GLY A 718 -56.68 -8.51 -5.12
C GLY A 718 -57.32 -9.90 -5.08
N PHE A 719 -56.53 -10.96 -4.90
CA PHE A 719 -56.99 -12.33 -4.75
C PHE A 719 -57.88 -12.49 -3.52
N PHE A 720 -57.42 -12.03 -2.35
CA PHE A 720 -58.22 -12.07 -1.12
C PHE A 720 -59.47 -11.18 -1.21
N LEU A 721 -59.38 -10.04 -1.90
CA LEU A 721 -60.52 -9.16 -2.15
C LEU A 721 -61.58 -9.86 -3.01
N GLY A 722 -61.15 -10.50 -4.11
CA GLY A 722 -62.02 -11.28 -4.99
C GLY A 722 -62.69 -12.44 -4.29
N ILE A 723 -61.95 -13.20 -3.46
CA ILE A 723 -62.53 -14.26 -2.64
C ILE A 723 -63.54 -13.71 -1.63
N SER A 724 -63.22 -12.60 -0.94
CA SER A 724 -64.14 -11.95 -0.01
C SER A 724 -65.44 -11.53 -0.70
N TRP A 725 -65.34 -11.03 -1.94
CA TRP A 725 -66.50 -10.66 -2.76
C TRP A 725 -67.36 -11.86 -3.14
N CYS A 726 -66.75 -12.94 -3.62
CA CYS A 726 -67.45 -14.15 -4.05
C CYS A 726 -68.07 -14.91 -2.86
N ALA A 727 -67.31 -15.13 -1.79
CA ALA A 727 -67.69 -16.02 -0.70
C ALA A 727 -68.56 -15.36 0.37
N ALA A 728 -68.34 -14.06 0.67
CA ALA A 728 -69.00 -13.39 1.79
C ALA A 728 -69.84 -12.19 1.35
N LEU A 729 -69.25 -11.20 0.67
CA LEU A 729 -69.91 -9.91 0.45
C LEU A 729 -71.15 -10.03 -0.45
N THR A 730 -71.06 -10.75 -1.58
CA THR A 730 -72.20 -10.95 -2.48
C THR A 730 -73.38 -11.67 -1.81
N PRO A 731 -73.20 -12.83 -1.15
CA PRO A 731 -74.32 -13.49 -0.46
C PRO A 731 -74.87 -12.66 0.70
N LEU A 732 -74.04 -11.91 1.43
CA LEU A 732 -74.48 -11.01 2.51
C LEU A 732 -75.34 -9.85 1.97
N CYS A 733 -74.91 -9.18 0.90
CA CYS A 733 -75.70 -8.15 0.21
C CYS A 733 -77.06 -8.70 -0.27
N VAL A 734 -77.08 -9.93 -0.79
CA VAL A 734 -78.30 -10.62 -1.23
C VAL A 734 -79.18 -11.08 -0.07
N LYS A 735 -78.63 -11.36 1.11
CA LYS A 735 -79.45 -11.62 2.31
C LYS A 735 -80.05 -10.32 2.83
N LEU A 736 -79.26 -9.24 2.89
CA LEU A 736 -79.68 -7.92 3.35
C LEU A 736 -80.81 -7.33 2.50
N TRP A 737 -80.69 -7.31 1.17
CA TRP A 737 -81.71 -6.70 0.31
C TRP A 737 -83.07 -7.46 0.34
N ARG A 738 -83.08 -8.71 0.81
CA ARG A 738 -84.23 -9.63 0.91
C ARG A 738 -84.87 -9.45 2.27
N ALA A 739 -84.05 -9.32 3.32
CA ALA A 739 -84.51 -8.91 4.64
C ALA A 739 -85.21 -7.54 4.57
N TYR A 740 -84.62 -6.55 3.91
CA TYR A 740 -85.26 -5.25 3.68
C TYR A 740 -86.56 -5.39 2.86
N GLY A 741 -86.57 -6.23 1.81
CA GLY A 741 -87.77 -6.48 1.01
C GLY A 741 -88.92 -7.14 1.78
N ARG A 742 -88.62 -8.10 2.67
CA ARG A 742 -89.60 -8.73 3.56
C ARG A 742 -90.20 -7.72 4.53
N LYS A 743 -89.37 -6.87 5.15
CA LYS A 743 -89.84 -5.82 6.07
C LYS A 743 -90.70 -4.75 5.40
N ILE A 744 -90.39 -4.36 4.15
CA ILE A 744 -91.22 -3.41 3.39
C ILE A 744 -92.60 -4.01 3.14
N ARG A 745 -92.69 -5.27 2.68
CA ARG A 745 -93.98 -5.95 2.45
C ARG A 745 -94.78 -6.13 3.74
N ALA A 746 -94.11 -6.47 4.85
CA ALA A 746 -94.78 -6.58 6.15
C ALA A 746 -95.34 -5.23 6.63
N HIS A 747 -94.63 -4.13 6.37
CA HIS A 747 -95.09 -2.78 6.72
C HIS A 747 -96.23 -2.32 5.80
N GLU A 748 -96.14 -2.57 4.50
CA GLU A 748 -97.22 -2.30 3.52
C GLU A 748 -98.48 -3.11 3.80
N ALA A 749 -98.34 -4.39 4.19
CA ALA A 749 -99.46 -5.23 4.61
C ALA A 749 -100.12 -4.70 5.91
N MET A 750 -99.34 -4.23 6.88
CA MET A 750 -99.89 -3.60 8.09
C MET A 750 -100.57 -2.26 7.79
N THR A 751 -100.02 -1.40 6.92
CA THR A 751 -100.67 -0.13 6.56
C THR A 751 -101.94 -0.36 5.74
N LEU A 752 -101.96 -1.32 4.81
CA LEU A 752 -103.16 -1.74 4.07
C LEU A 752 -104.23 -2.35 5.00
N ALA A 753 -103.82 -3.18 5.97
CA ALA A 753 -104.74 -3.73 6.97
C ALA A 753 -105.33 -2.63 7.88
N ASN A 754 -104.54 -1.62 8.26
CA ASN A 754 -105.03 -0.47 9.03
C ASN A 754 -105.97 0.42 8.20
N LEU A 755 -105.71 0.61 6.90
CA LEU A 755 -106.59 1.35 5.98
C LEU A 755 -107.92 0.60 5.71
N GLY A 756 -107.92 -0.73 5.77
CA GLY A 756 -109.12 -1.56 5.62
C GLY A 756 -110.02 -1.64 6.86
N SER A 757 -109.64 -1.02 7.98
CA SER A 757 -110.39 -1.07 9.26
C SER A 757 -111.27 0.17 9.55
N GLY A 758 -111.56 0.99 8.54
CA GLY A 758 -112.43 2.17 8.66
C GLY A 758 -113.90 1.92 8.34
N GLN A 759 -114.73 1.85 9.39
CA GLN A 759 -116.20 1.95 9.47
C GLN A 759 -117.08 1.25 8.40
N GLN A 760 -117.65 0.12 8.79
CA GLN A 760 -118.77 -0.54 8.12
C GLN A 760 -120.05 -0.27 8.91
N GLU A 761 -120.91 0.65 8.43
CA GLU A 761 -122.28 0.81 8.93
C GLU A 761 -123.26 0.03 8.03
N THR A 762 -124.10 -0.77 8.69
CA THR A 762 -125.17 -1.62 8.12
C THR A 762 -126.39 -0.80 7.64
N PRO A 763 -127.16 -1.31 6.65
CA PRO A 763 -128.12 -0.50 5.89
C PRO A 763 -129.50 -0.39 6.57
N THR A 764 -130.12 0.78 6.48
CA THR A 764 -131.57 0.97 6.65
C THR A 764 -132.20 1.60 5.42
N THR A 765 -133.30 0.99 5.00
CA THR A 765 -134.20 1.27 3.88
C THR A 765 -134.73 2.71 3.79
N ALA A 766 -134.68 3.31 2.60
CA ALA A 766 -135.67 4.27 2.14
C ALA A 766 -135.75 4.30 0.60
N LEU A 767 -136.98 4.43 0.11
CA LEU A 767 -137.46 4.25 -1.26
C LEU A 767 -137.33 5.53 -2.10
N CYS A 768 -137.03 5.34 -3.40
CA CYS A 768 -137.35 6.13 -4.62
C CYS A 768 -137.52 7.67 -4.56
N ASP A 769 -136.77 8.41 -5.41
CA ASP A 769 -137.35 8.98 -6.66
C ASP A 769 -136.33 9.62 -7.63
N GLY A 770 -136.66 9.54 -8.93
CA GLY A 770 -136.59 10.64 -9.90
C GLY A 770 -135.27 11.28 -10.37
N SER A 771 -134.77 10.81 -11.53
CA SER A 771 -134.29 11.60 -12.69
C SER A 771 -133.38 12.83 -12.49
N ASN A 772 -132.13 12.78 -12.99
CA ASN A 772 -131.73 13.47 -14.23
C ASN A 772 -130.24 13.31 -14.54
N TRP A 773 -129.97 12.91 -15.78
CA TRP A 773 -128.68 12.94 -16.44
C TRP A 773 -128.29 14.40 -16.75
N ASN A 774 -127.04 14.78 -16.51
CA ASN A 774 -126.41 15.90 -17.21
C ASN A 774 -124.91 15.64 -17.44
N THR A 775 -124.53 15.88 -18.69
CA THR A 775 -123.24 15.77 -19.36
C THR A 775 -122.28 16.94 -19.04
N PRO A 776 -120.99 16.88 -19.44
CA PRO A 776 -119.87 17.53 -18.74
C PRO A 776 -119.57 18.98 -19.17
N GLY A 777 -118.95 19.73 -18.26
CA GLY A 777 -118.42 21.09 -18.51
C GLY A 777 -117.00 21.13 -19.10
N PRO A 778 -116.60 22.23 -19.77
CA PRO A 778 -115.43 22.34 -20.65
C PRO A 778 -114.10 22.69 -19.93
N PRO A 779 -112.93 22.64 -20.62
CA PRO A 779 -111.60 22.69 -19.98
C PRO A 779 -111.09 24.12 -19.76
N VAL A 780 -110.23 24.31 -18.76
CA VAL A 780 -109.50 25.56 -18.51
C VAL A 780 -108.04 25.45 -19.05
N PRO A 781 -107.51 26.43 -19.79
CA PRO A 781 -106.16 26.39 -20.40
C PRO A 781 -105.02 26.82 -19.45
N PRO A 782 -103.74 26.69 -19.87
CA PRO A 782 -102.58 26.65 -18.99
C PRO A 782 -102.01 28.04 -18.65
N THR A 783 -101.38 28.16 -17.48
CA THR A 783 -100.49 29.27 -17.16
C THR A 783 -99.04 28.92 -17.44
N ARG A 784 -98.55 29.50 -18.52
CA ARG A 784 -97.16 29.71 -18.91
C ARG A 784 -96.52 30.77 -18.01
N SER A 785 -95.29 30.55 -17.57
CA SER A 785 -94.38 31.65 -17.24
C SER A 785 -92.96 31.27 -17.66
N ASP A 786 -92.58 31.87 -18.79
CA ASP A 786 -91.24 31.94 -19.35
C ASP A 786 -90.32 32.75 -18.41
N SER A 787 -89.03 32.42 -18.37
CA SER A 787 -87.98 33.40 -18.69
C SER A 787 -86.60 32.74 -18.72
N TRP A 788 -86.10 32.60 -19.96
CA TRP A 788 -84.75 32.88 -20.48
C TRP A 788 -83.52 32.66 -19.60
#